data_AF-A0A9E7JFC9-F1
#
_entry.id   AF-A0A9E7JFC9-F1
#
_cell.length_a   1.000
_cell.length_b   1.000
_cell.length_c   1.000
_cell.angle_alpha   90.00
_cell.angle_beta   90.00
_cell.angle_gamma   90.00
#
_symmetry.space_group_name_H-M   'P 1'
#
loop_
_entity.id
_entity.type
_entity.pdbx_description
1 polymer ?
#
loop_
_entity_poly.entity_id
_entity_poly.type
_entity_poly.pdbx_seq_one_letter_code
_entity_poly.pdbx_strand_id
1 'polypeptide(L)'
;MAEDAKARGNAAFAAGRFDEAVRHFSEAIDLAPANHVLYSNRSAAYASLQRYDAALADARKTVELKPDWAKGYGRLGAAHLGLSDAQQAVAAYEKGLELDPANQALKAGLADARAAASRSRGPPPQGASPFGKIFQGPELWAKLTADPTTRSYLQQPDFVKMIQDIQKNPNDINMYLSDPRMMQVIGVLLNVKMRAPTDEMASESPESEQAKPQPEPAKKAPEPEPEPEPMEVADEETEAKKRKAEALKEKESGNAAYKKKDFETAIQHYTLAMELDDGDISYLTNRAAVYLEMGKYQECIKDCDKAVERGRELHSDFKMIARALTRKGTALVKLAKCSKDYEPAIETFQKALTEHRNPDTLKKLNDAERAKKELEQQEYFDPKIADEEREKGNELFKQQKYPEAVQHYTEALKRNPNDPKVYSNRAACYTKLGALPEGLKDAEKCIELDPSFSKGYTRKGAIQFFMKEYDKALETYQEGLKHDPNNQELMDGVRSCIEQINKTNRGDISPEELKERQAKAMQDPEIQNILTDPVMRQVLIDFQENPKAAQDHLKNPQVTGLHAKNTVRVRESLILPKGLNNKHLIDDQVRFIGANGINDCNESTPLGEESKVESGNKVEGDPIEEFEEPKEEQMLEGNGASLCHLKTRCKVIDPDASTVQEKLVGHLNSIVMAANRVMVSCVFSGLVALMAAATMPSAVADGEPPPNYADALSKCLLFYEGQRSGKLPPTQRLNWRKDSALNDGQDAGVDLVGGYYDAGDNVKFGFPMAYTGTLLAWSIIEFSEELGPELAHAHEALRWLTDYLLKATAQPNRIFVQVGDPYSDHNCWERPEDMDTLRTTYQVNDTHPGSEVAGETAAALAAASIAFRSSDPAYADELLSRAKTVYNFGHTYQGSYGTSLGKWVCPFYCDYSGYQDELLWGAAWLNRATSSSEYQNHIIHGIQQMPMKTQLDGTGREWFFGWDNKEAGIYILLLTQKNDSENSRLAEEFACSLLPQSHFKSVEYTPGGLMYNTPGCNFQDVTGFSFLLLVYARHLISVGGTITCDNTQVPPSALIDVARSQMKYLLGDNPNKMSYMVGYGAKFPQMIHHRGSTLPSMDEHPQRMYCRDGEPYFNTTAPNRNLLVGAVVGGPNDGTDNFLDSRYVPNQTEPTTYVNAPLVGLLAYFNKNG
;
A
#
# COMPACT_ATOMS: atom_id res chain seq x y z
N MET A 1 -49.39 -19.57 -6.79
CA MET A 1 -48.94 -18.46 -5.92
C MET A 1 -47.57 -18.75 -5.30
N ALA A 2 -47.37 -19.81 -4.51
CA ALA A 2 -46.05 -20.13 -3.92
C ALA A 2 -44.96 -20.41 -4.98
N GLU A 3 -45.29 -21.16 -6.03
CA GLU A 3 -44.35 -21.47 -7.13
C GLU A 3 -43.96 -20.23 -7.96
N ASP A 4 -44.88 -19.27 -8.08
CA ASP A 4 -44.63 -18.01 -8.78
C ASP A 4 -43.71 -17.09 -7.95
N ALA A 5 -43.98 -16.96 -6.65
CA ALA A 5 -43.07 -16.27 -5.72
C ALA A 5 -41.68 -16.93 -5.67
N LYS A 6 -41.61 -18.26 -5.69
CA LYS A 6 -40.34 -19.01 -5.81
C LYS A 6 -39.62 -18.70 -7.13
N ALA A 7 -40.34 -18.64 -8.26
CA ALA A 7 -39.75 -18.31 -9.55
C ALA A 7 -39.20 -16.88 -9.60
N ARG A 8 -39.94 -15.90 -9.05
CA ARG A 8 -39.48 -14.52 -8.89
C ARG A 8 -38.26 -14.42 -7.96
N GLY A 9 -38.27 -15.16 -6.85
CA GLY A 9 -37.12 -15.25 -5.95
C GLY A 9 -35.88 -15.85 -6.62
N ASN A 10 -36.05 -16.92 -7.41
CA ASN A 10 -34.96 -17.52 -8.18
C ASN A 10 -34.43 -16.56 -9.27
N ALA A 11 -35.32 -15.83 -9.94
CA ALA A 11 -34.93 -14.83 -10.95
C ALA A 11 -34.16 -13.65 -10.34
N ALA A 12 -34.62 -13.14 -9.20
CA ALA A 12 -33.93 -12.10 -8.44
C ALA A 12 -32.55 -12.59 -7.95
N PHE A 13 -32.48 -13.82 -7.44
CA PHE A 13 -31.21 -14.44 -7.01
C PHE A 13 -30.23 -14.59 -8.18
N ALA A 14 -30.69 -15.05 -9.34
CA ALA A 14 -29.86 -15.18 -10.55
C ALA A 14 -29.38 -13.82 -11.10
N ALA A 15 -30.16 -12.75 -10.87
CA ALA A 15 -29.80 -11.38 -11.26
C ALA A 15 -28.93 -10.64 -10.22
N GLY A 16 -28.47 -11.33 -9.16
CA GLY A 16 -27.66 -10.73 -8.09
C GLY A 16 -28.41 -9.80 -7.14
N ARG A 17 -29.75 -9.72 -7.25
CA ARG A 17 -30.60 -8.90 -6.37
C ARG A 17 -31.05 -9.72 -5.16
N PHE A 18 -30.13 -9.95 -4.23
CA PHE A 18 -30.34 -10.91 -3.15
C PHE A 18 -31.39 -10.48 -2.11
N ASP A 19 -31.53 -9.18 -1.80
CA ASP A 19 -32.60 -8.69 -0.90
C ASP A 19 -33.99 -8.89 -1.49
N GLU A 20 -34.13 -8.68 -2.80
CA GLU A 20 -35.38 -8.94 -3.52
C GLU A 20 -35.68 -10.45 -3.53
N ALA A 21 -34.66 -11.29 -3.70
CA ALA A 21 -34.79 -12.74 -3.60
C ALA A 21 -35.25 -13.20 -2.21
N VAL A 22 -34.69 -12.61 -1.13
CA VAL A 22 -35.12 -12.87 0.25
C VAL A 22 -36.60 -12.53 0.44
N ARG A 23 -37.07 -11.39 -0.08
CA ARG A 23 -38.48 -11.00 0.01
C ARG A 23 -39.39 -12.00 -0.70
N HIS A 24 -39.09 -12.33 -1.95
CA HIS A 24 -39.91 -13.27 -2.74
C HIS A 24 -39.88 -14.70 -2.18
N PHE A 25 -38.74 -15.17 -1.64
CA PHE A 25 -38.69 -16.46 -0.96
C PHE A 25 -39.46 -16.44 0.37
N SER A 26 -39.50 -15.31 1.08
CA SER A 26 -40.32 -15.18 2.29
C SER A 26 -41.81 -15.25 1.95
N GLU A 27 -42.26 -14.56 0.90
CA GLU A 27 -43.63 -14.70 0.38
C GLU A 27 -43.95 -16.14 -0.04
N ALA A 28 -43.00 -16.83 -0.68
CA ALA A 28 -43.18 -18.23 -1.05
C ALA A 28 -43.28 -19.16 0.18
N ILE A 29 -42.51 -18.88 1.24
CA ILE A 29 -42.51 -19.62 2.50
C ILE A 29 -43.83 -19.41 3.25
N ASP A 30 -44.37 -18.20 3.28
CA ASP A 30 -45.66 -17.90 3.91
C ASP A 30 -46.79 -18.73 3.26
N LEU A 31 -46.69 -18.99 1.96
CA LEU A 31 -47.65 -19.79 1.19
C LEU A 31 -47.37 -21.30 1.24
N ALA A 32 -46.12 -21.72 1.49
CA ALA A 32 -45.70 -23.12 1.51
C ALA A 32 -44.62 -23.39 2.59
N PRO A 33 -44.97 -23.29 3.89
CA PRO A 33 -44.00 -23.31 4.99
C PRO A 33 -43.35 -24.68 5.25
N ALA A 34 -43.85 -25.75 4.63
CA ALA A 34 -43.26 -27.08 4.72
C ALA A 34 -42.20 -27.35 3.62
N ASN A 35 -41.98 -26.41 2.69
CA ASN A 35 -41.09 -26.62 1.56
C ASN A 35 -39.63 -26.30 1.92
N HIS A 36 -38.87 -27.32 2.29
CA HIS A 36 -37.44 -27.25 2.60
C HIS A 36 -36.59 -26.56 1.50
N VAL A 37 -36.99 -26.60 0.23
CA VAL A 37 -36.25 -25.94 -0.88
C VAL A 37 -36.32 -24.41 -0.76
N LEU A 38 -37.41 -23.86 -0.26
CA LEU A 38 -37.56 -22.41 -0.11
C LEU A 38 -36.64 -21.86 0.97
N TYR A 39 -36.57 -22.55 2.12
CA TYR A 39 -35.60 -22.25 3.18
C TYR A 39 -34.16 -22.42 2.69
N SER A 40 -33.88 -23.46 1.88
CA SER A 40 -32.56 -23.65 1.28
C SER A 40 -32.15 -22.51 0.34
N ASN A 41 -33.09 -22.00 -0.47
CA ASN A 41 -32.85 -20.91 -1.41
C ASN A 41 -32.73 -19.56 -0.68
N ARG A 42 -33.54 -19.31 0.35
CA ARG A 42 -33.43 -18.09 1.17
C ARG A 42 -32.18 -18.10 2.05
N SER A 43 -31.78 -19.25 2.58
CA SER A 43 -30.48 -19.45 3.23
C SER A 43 -29.32 -19.09 2.30
N ALA A 44 -29.38 -19.49 1.03
CA ALA A 44 -28.39 -19.10 0.03
C ALA A 44 -28.38 -17.58 -0.23
N ALA A 45 -29.57 -16.95 -0.31
CA ALA A 45 -29.68 -15.50 -0.47
C ALA A 45 -29.11 -14.73 0.72
N TYR A 46 -29.39 -15.18 1.96
CA TYR A 46 -28.78 -14.61 3.17
C TYR A 46 -27.26 -14.80 3.21
N ALA A 47 -26.75 -15.97 2.81
CA ALA A 47 -25.31 -16.20 2.73
C ALA A 47 -24.63 -15.30 1.68
N SER A 48 -25.29 -15.04 0.55
CA SER A 48 -24.82 -14.08 -0.47
C SER A 48 -24.83 -12.62 0.01
N LEU A 49 -25.68 -12.29 0.98
CA LEU A 49 -25.72 -11.00 1.69
C LEU A 49 -24.80 -10.95 2.91
N GLN A 50 -23.97 -11.99 3.14
CA GLN A 50 -23.15 -12.17 4.34
C GLN A 50 -23.92 -12.16 5.68
N ARG A 51 -25.24 -12.42 5.63
CA ARG A 51 -26.11 -12.54 6.80
C ARG A 51 -26.13 -13.98 7.30
N TYR A 52 -24.99 -14.46 7.81
CA TYR A 52 -24.78 -15.88 8.08
C TYR A 52 -25.63 -16.45 9.22
N ASP A 53 -26.04 -15.64 10.21
CA ASP A 53 -26.97 -16.06 11.28
C ASP A 53 -28.36 -16.40 10.72
N ALA A 54 -28.88 -15.56 9.81
CA ALA A 54 -30.14 -15.81 9.12
C ALA A 54 -30.03 -16.99 8.16
N ALA A 55 -28.90 -17.11 7.46
CA ALA A 55 -28.60 -18.26 6.62
C ALA A 55 -28.55 -19.57 7.42
N LEU A 56 -27.99 -19.54 8.64
CA LEU A 56 -27.91 -20.67 9.56
C LEU A 56 -29.30 -21.07 10.05
N ALA A 57 -30.14 -20.12 10.44
CA ALA A 57 -31.52 -20.39 10.86
C ALA A 57 -32.33 -21.12 9.78
N ASP A 58 -32.28 -20.63 8.54
CA ASP A 58 -32.97 -21.25 7.40
C ASP A 58 -32.32 -22.58 6.99
N ALA A 59 -31.00 -22.73 7.10
CA ALA A 59 -30.32 -24.00 6.84
C ALA A 59 -30.70 -25.07 7.87
N ARG A 60 -30.79 -24.72 9.16
CA ARG A 60 -31.31 -25.60 10.22
C ARG A 60 -32.74 -26.01 9.93
N LYS A 61 -33.60 -25.06 9.53
CA LYS A 61 -34.98 -25.37 9.16
C LYS A 61 -35.07 -26.30 7.95
N THR A 62 -34.17 -26.14 6.98
CA THR A 62 -34.07 -27.00 5.80
C THR A 62 -33.79 -28.47 6.19
N VAL A 63 -32.80 -28.72 7.05
CA VAL A 63 -32.46 -30.09 7.50
C VAL A 63 -33.48 -30.66 8.49
N GLU A 64 -34.18 -29.81 9.24
CA GLU A 64 -35.32 -30.20 10.09
C GLU A 64 -36.49 -30.71 9.23
N LEU A 65 -36.85 -29.97 8.18
CA LEU A 65 -37.95 -30.32 7.27
C LEU A 65 -37.60 -31.50 6.36
N LYS A 66 -36.32 -31.67 6.01
CA LYS A 66 -35.87 -32.80 5.18
C LYS A 66 -34.46 -33.29 5.57
N PRO A 67 -34.36 -34.21 6.55
CA PRO A 67 -33.08 -34.69 7.08
C PRO A 67 -32.37 -35.72 6.19
N ASP A 68 -33.02 -36.24 5.14
CA ASP A 68 -32.41 -37.15 4.16
C ASP A 68 -31.86 -36.41 2.92
N TRP A 69 -31.91 -35.08 2.91
CA TRP A 69 -31.47 -34.27 1.77
C TRP A 69 -30.06 -33.71 1.97
N ALA A 70 -29.09 -34.36 1.33
CA ALA A 70 -27.67 -34.02 1.40
C ALA A 70 -27.36 -32.53 1.12
N LYS A 71 -28.10 -31.88 0.20
CA LYS A 71 -27.92 -30.44 -0.11
C LYS A 71 -28.28 -29.52 1.06
N GLY A 72 -29.20 -29.92 1.93
CA GLY A 72 -29.56 -29.17 3.14
C GLY A 72 -28.37 -29.06 4.09
N TYR A 73 -27.65 -30.16 4.29
CA TYR A 73 -26.41 -30.19 5.08
C TYR A 73 -25.29 -29.37 4.43
N GLY A 74 -25.27 -29.27 3.09
CA GLY A 74 -24.37 -28.35 2.39
C GLY A 74 -24.63 -26.88 2.69
N ARG A 75 -25.90 -26.47 2.82
CA ARG A 75 -26.27 -25.11 3.27
C ARG A 75 -25.91 -24.89 4.73
N LEU A 76 -26.13 -25.89 5.58
CA LEU A 76 -25.80 -25.84 7.00
C LEU A 76 -24.28 -25.69 7.22
N GLY A 77 -23.47 -26.46 6.49
CA GLY A 77 -22.01 -26.34 6.51
C GLY A 77 -21.52 -24.99 6.00
N ALA A 78 -22.13 -24.45 4.93
CA ALA A 78 -21.75 -23.15 4.38
C ALA A 78 -22.09 -21.99 5.34
N ALA A 79 -23.23 -22.07 6.03
CA ALA A 79 -23.62 -21.06 7.02
C ALA A 79 -22.71 -21.09 8.26
N HIS A 80 -22.37 -22.29 8.78
CA HIS A 80 -21.39 -22.43 9.87
C HIS A 80 -20.00 -21.93 9.48
N LEU A 81 -19.56 -22.21 8.25
CA LEU A 81 -18.27 -21.72 7.75
C LEU A 81 -18.25 -20.19 7.64
N GLY A 82 -19.36 -19.58 7.20
CA GLY A 82 -19.52 -18.12 7.18
C GLY A 82 -19.53 -17.47 8.58
N LEU A 83 -19.99 -18.19 9.61
CA LEU A 83 -19.91 -17.78 11.01
C LEU A 83 -18.56 -18.10 11.67
N SER A 84 -17.56 -18.55 10.91
CA SER A 84 -16.26 -19.02 11.40
C SER A 84 -16.34 -20.21 12.39
N ASP A 85 -17.47 -20.91 12.43
CA ASP A 85 -17.67 -22.14 13.23
C ASP A 85 -17.24 -23.37 12.42
N ALA A 86 -15.94 -23.46 12.18
CA ALA A 86 -15.36 -24.46 11.28
C ALA A 86 -15.58 -25.90 11.77
N GLN A 87 -15.67 -26.12 13.09
CA GLN A 87 -15.92 -27.45 13.66
C GLN A 87 -17.33 -27.93 13.34
N GLN A 88 -18.35 -27.08 13.52
CA GLN A 88 -19.72 -27.43 13.15
C GLN A 88 -19.91 -27.51 11.63
N ALA A 89 -19.16 -26.72 10.86
CA ALA A 89 -19.14 -26.83 9.40
C ALA A 89 -18.64 -28.21 8.94
N VAL A 90 -17.54 -28.70 9.53
CA VAL A 90 -17.02 -30.06 9.26
C VAL A 90 -18.08 -31.12 9.57
N ALA A 91 -18.70 -31.06 10.75
CA ALA A 91 -19.73 -32.01 11.15
C ALA A 91 -20.95 -32.00 10.20
N ALA A 92 -21.40 -30.82 9.76
CA ALA A 92 -22.50 -30.69 8.82
C ALA A 92 -22.15 -31.27 7.43
N TYR A 93 -20.96 -31.00 6.90
CA TYR A 93 -20.54 -31.54 5.60
C TYR A 93 -20.31 -33.05 5.63
N GLU A 94 -19.73 -33.59 6.71
CA GLU A 94 -19.58 -35.04 6.90
C GLU A 94 -20.95 -35.72 6.93
N LYS A 95 -21.91 -35.15 7.66
CA LYS A 95 -23.28 -35.67 7.70
C LYS A 95 -23.96 -35.66 6.33
N GLY A 96 -23.73 -34.62 5.53
CA GLY A 96 -24.22 -34.58 4.16
C GLY A 96 -23.58 -35.64 3.25
N LEU A 97 -22.29 -35.94 3.44
CA LEU A 97 -21.56 -36.95 2.69
C LEU A 97 -21.90 -38.38 3.10
N GLU A 98 -22.39 -38.61 4.32
CA GLU A 98 -23.01 -39.89 4.68
C GLU A 98 -24.25 -40.18 3.82
N LEU A 99 -25.01 -39.14 3.48
CA LEU A 99 -26.23 -39.26 2.67
C LEU A 99 -25.94 -39.31 1.16
N ASP A 100 -24.95 -38.56 0.68
CA ASP A 100 -24.49 -38.57 -0.71
C ASP A 100 -22.96 -38.58 -0.79
N PRO A 101 -22.32 -39.76 -0.70
CA PRO A 101 -20.86 -39.88 -0.72
C PRO A 101 -20.21 -39.46 -2.05
N ALA A 102 -20.99 -39.31 -3.12
CA ALA A 102 -20.49 -38.88 -4.43
C ALA A 102 -20.57 -37.35 -4.61
N ASN A 103 -21.17 -36.62 -3.66
CA ASN A 103 -21.44 -35.20 -3.80
C ASN A 103 -20.15 -34.36 -3.78
N GLN A 104 -19.73 -33.90 -4.96
CA GLN A 104 -18.49 -33.13 -5.09
C GLN A 104 -18.54 -31.77 -4.36
N ALA A 105 -19.72 -31.13 -4.30
CA ALA A 105 -19.87 -29.86 -3.59
C ALA A 105 -19.70 -30.02 -2.08
N LEU A 106 -20.19 -31.13 -1.50
CA LEU A 106 -20.00 -31.42 -0.07
C LEU A 106 -18.56 -31.85 0.23
N LYS A 107 -17.88 -32.56 -0.68
CA LYS A 107 -16.43 -32.88 -0.54
C LYS A 107 -15.57 -31.63 -0.56
N ALA A 108 -15.85 -30.69 -1.46
CA ALA A 108 -15.18 -29.41 -1.53
C ALA A 108 -15.44 -28.58 -0.27
N GLY A 109 -16.70 -28.46 0.16
CA GLY A 109 -17.07 -27.78 1.40
C GLY A 109 -16.43 -28.39 2.64
N LEU A 110 -16.34 -29.72 2.72
CA LEU A 110 -15.64 -30.41 3.81
C LEU A 110 -14.14 -30.12 3.82
N ALA A 111 -13.50 -30.07 2.65
CA ALA A 111 -12.09 -29.72 2.54
C ALA A 111 -11.83 -28.27 3.00
N ASP A 112 -12.69 -27.33 2.60
CA ASP A 112 -12.62 -25.93 3.04
C ASP A 112 -12.88 -25.79 4.54
N ALA A 113 -13.88 -26.49 5.08
CA ALA A 113 -14.18 -26.49 6.51
C ALA A 113 -13.07 -27.13 7.34
N ARG A 114 -12.43 -28.22 6.87
CA ARG A 114 -11.27 -28.83 7.54
C ARG A 114 -10.04 -27.93 7.49
N ALA A 115 -9.81 -27.25 6.36
CA ALA A 115 -8.73 -26.27 6.22
C ALA A 115 -8.94 -25.02 7.09
N ALA A 116 -10.20 -24.64 7.35
CA ALA A 116 -10.56 -23.59 8.30
C ALA A 116 -10.41 -24.08 9.76
N ALA A 117 -10.86 -25.31 10.06
CA ALA A 117 -10.75 -25.92 11.38
C ALA A 117 -9.29 -26.18 11.81
N SER A 118 -8.40 -26.45 10.85
CA SER A 118 -6.96 -26.55 11.09
C SER A 118 -6.28 -25.20 11.30
N ARG A 119 -6.89 -24.09 10.84
CA ARG A 119 -6.39 -22.72 11.07
C ARG A 119 -6.80 -22.17 12.44
N SER A 120 -7.89 -22.65 13.05
CA SER A 120 -8.36 -22.26 14.39
C SER A 120 -7.46 -22.69 15.58
N ARG A 121 -6.21 -23.09 15.34
CA ARG A 121 -5.14 -23.20 16.37
C ARG A 121 -3.99 -22.21 16.18
N GLY A 122 -4.17 -21.17 15.37
CA GLY A 122 -3.29 -20.00 15.25
C GLY A 122 -4.09 -18.77 14.78
N PRO A 123 -3.55 -17.55 14.86
CA PRO A 123 -4.27 -16.34 14.45
C PRO A 123 -4.53 -16.37 12.92
N PRO A 124 -5.68 -15.87 12.42
CA PRO A 124 -6.11 -16.12 11.05
C PRO A 124 -5.45 -15.18 10.03
N PRO A 125 -5.12 -15.66 8.81
CA PRO A 125 -4.71 -14.82 7.70
C PRO A 125 -5.93 -14.28 6.92
N GLN A 126 -5.93 -12.99 6.64
CA GLN A 126 -6.94 -12.28 5.83
C GLN A 126 -6.61 -12.36 4.32
N GLY A 127 -7.62 -12.55 3.47
CA GLY A 127 -7.54 -12.15 2.04
C GLY A 127 -7.52 -13.21 0.93
N ALA A 128 -8.16 -14.39 1.05
CA ALA A 128 -8.26 -15.35 -0.08
C ALA A 128 -9.61 -15.28 -0.82
N SER A 129 -9.58 -15.13 -2.15
CA SER A 129 -10.78 -15.09 -3.02
C SER A 129 -11.46 -16.47 -3.18
N PRO A 130 -12.81 -16.60 -3.14
CA PRO A 130 -13.53 -17.88 -3.23
C PRO A 130 -13.38 -18.62 -4.58
N PHE A 131 -12.97 -17.94 -5.65
CA PHE A 131 -12.97 -18.50 -7.01
C PHE A 131 -11.62 -19.07 -7.45
N GLY A 132 -10.54 -18.69 -6.79
CA GLY A 132 -9.18 -19.00 -7.25
C GLY A 132 -8.85 -20.50 -7.27
N LYS A 133 -9.52 -21.32 -6.45
CA LYS A 133 -9.31 -22.78 -6.42
C LYS A 133 -9.90 -23.53 -7.62
N ILE A 134 -10.88 -22.96 -8.33
CA ILE A 134 -11.55 -23.61 -9.48
C ILE A 134 -10.59 -23.72 -10.69
N PHE A 135 -9.62 -22.82 -10.77
CA PHE A 135 -8.66 -22.73 -11.86
C PHE A 135 -7.41 -23.57 -11.63
N GLN A 136 -7.25 -24.22 -10.48
CA GLN A 136 -6.05 -25.00 -10.15
C GLN A 136 -6.19 -26.51 -10.44
N GLY A 137 -7.32 -26.97 -10.97
CA GLY A 137 -7.58 -28.40 -11.21
C GLY A 137 -6.81 -28.97 -12.43
N PRO A 138 -6.35 -30.24 -12.37
CA PRO A 138 -5.61 -30.89 -13.47
C PRO A 138 -6.45 -31.10 -14.75
N GLU A 139 -7.78 -31.01 -14.66
CA GLU A 139 -8.71 -31.16 -15.79
C GLU A 139 -9.11 -29.82 -16.46
N LEU A 140 -8.61 -28.68 -15.97
CA LEU A 140 -8.96 -27.33 -16.43
C LEU A 140 -8.88 -27.21 -17.96
N TRP A 141 -7.69 -27.44 -18.52
CA TRP A 141 -7.43 -27.26 -19.94
C TRP A 141 -8.21 -28.26 -20.81
N ALA A 142 -8.43 -29.48 -20.30
CA ALA A 142 -9.23 -30.48 -20.99
C ALA A 142 -10.72 -30.07 -21.10
N LYS A 143 -11.30 -29.51 -20.03
CA LYS A 143 -12.70 -29.02 -20.02
C LYS A 143 -12.88 -27.80 -20.91
N LEU A 144 -11.94 -26.85 -20.87
CA LEU A 144 -11.99 -25.66 -21.73
C LEU A 144 -11.78 -25.98 -23.21
N THR A 145 -11.00 -27.03 -23.52
CA THR A 145 -10.79 -27.50 -24.90
C THR A 145 -11.97 -28.31 -25.41
N ALA A 146 -12.64 -29.07 -24.54
CA ALA A 146 -13.80 -29.88 -24.91
C ALA A 146 -15.05 -29.04 -25.21
N ASP A 147 -15.22 -27.87 -24.58
CA ASP A 147 -16.37 -27.01 -24.79
C ASP A 147 -16.23 -26.10 -26.03
N PRO A 148 -17.21 -26.07 -26.96
CA PRO A 148 -17.15 -25.29 -28.20
C PRO A 148 -17.01 -23.77 -28.01
N THR A 149 -17.52 -23.21 -26.91
CA THR A 149 -17.53 -21.76 -26.64
C THR A 149 -16.20 -21.27 -26.09
N THR A 150 -15.55 -22.04 -25.22
CA THR A 150 -14.24 -21.69 -24.65
C THR A 150 -13.07 -22.10 -25.53
N ARG A 151 -13.25 -23.06 -26.46
CA ARG A 151 -12.21 -23.50 -27.40
C ARG A 151 -11.65 -22.36 -28.26
N SER A 152 -12.47 -21.39 -28.67
CA SER A 152 -12.00 -20.21 -29.41
C SER A 152 -11.18 -19.24 -28.55
N TYR A 153 -11.40 -19.21 -27.23
CA TYR A 153 -10.62 -18.38 -26.30
C TYR A 153 -9.23 -18.96 -26.06
N LEU A 154 -9.09 -20.29 -26.11
CA LEU A 154 -7.80 -20.97 -25.99
C LEU A 154 -6.83 -20.71 -27.15
N GLN A 155 -7.30 -20.15 -28.27
CA GLN A 155 -6.45 -19.69 -29.37
C GLN A 155 -5.90 -18.27 -29.16
N GLN A 156 -6.33 -17.58 -28.09
CA GLN A 156 -5.96 -16.20 -27.77
C GLN A 156 -4.85 -16.20 -26.69
N PRO A 157 -3.62 -15.72 -26.99
CA PRO A 157 -2.49 -15.80 -26.06
C PRO A 157 -2.70 -15.03 -24.75
N ASP A 158 -3.43 -13.91 -24.80
CA ASP A 158 -3.79 -13.10 -23.62
C ASP A 158 -4.75 -13.84 -22.69
N PHE A 159 -5.72 -14.58 -23.25
CA PHE A 159 -6.66 -15.36 -22.47
C PHE A 159 -5.97 -16.58 -21.81
N VAL A 160 -5.10 -17.26 -22.56
CA VAL A 160 -4.30 -18.38 -22.02
C VAL A 160 -3.38 -17.88 -20.91
N LYS A 161 -2.72 -16.74 -21.09
CA LYS A 161 -1.88 -16.11 -20.07
C LYS A 161 -2.70 -15.71 -18.84
N MET A 162 -3.88 -15.13 -19.02
CA MET A 162 -4.80 -14.80 -17.93
C MET A 162 -5.18 -16.03 -17.10
N ILE A 163 -5.51 -17.16 -17.74
CA ILE A 163 -5.79 -18.42 -17.04
C ILE A 163 -4.53 -18.96 -16.33
N GLN A 164 -3.35 -18.83 -16.93
CA GLN A 164 -2.07 -19.21 -16.32
C GLN A 164 -1.68 -18.32 -15.13
N ASP A 165 -1.97 -17.02 -15.19
CA ASP A 165 -1.72 -16.07 -14.11
C ASP A 165 -2.64 -16.40 -12.91
N ILE A 166 -3.91 -16.73 -13.16
CA ILE A 166 -4.83 -17.23 -12.13
C ILE A 166 -4.38 -18.59 -11.57
N GLN A 167 -3.77 -19.46 -12.40
CA GLN A 167 -3.18 -20.73 -11.92
C GLN A 167 -1.98 -20.50 -10.99
N LYS A 168 -1.13 -19.52 -11.29
CA LYS A 168 0.02 -19.13 -10.48
C LYS A 168 -0.39 -18.43 -9.19
N ASN A 169 -1.40 -17.57 -9.24
CA ASN A 169 -1.96 -16.89 -8.08
C ASN A 169 -3.51 -16.88 -8.13
N PRO A 170 -4.17 -17.72 -7.31
CA PRO A 170 -5.63 -17.78 -7.18
C PRO A 170 -6.34 -16.45 -6.90
N ASN A 171 -5.65 -15.50 -6.28
CA ASN A 171 -6.22 -14.20 -5.94
C ASN A 171 -6.27 -13.23 -7.13
N ASP A 172 -5.51 -13.49 -8.19
CA ASP A 172 -5.51 -12.67 -9.41
C ASP A 172 -6.82 -12.81 -10.18
N ILE A 173 -7.64 -13.83 -9.89
CA ILE A 173 -8.96 -13.95 -10.49
C ILE A 173 -9.79 -12.68 -10.33
N ASN A 174 -9.68 -11.99 -9.19
CA ASN A 174 -10.40 -10.75 -8.92
C ASN A 174 -10.03 -9.63 -9.91
N MET A 175 -8.80 -9.63 -10.42
CA MET A 175 -8.34 -8.69 -11.45
C MET A 175 -8.95 -8.99 -12.83
N TYR A 176 -9.36 -10.24 -13.05
CA TYR A 176 -9.81 -10.74 -14.34
C TYR A 176 -11.32 -11.06 -14.39
N LEU A 177 -12.05 -10.94 -13.26
CA LEU A 177 -13.50 -11.16 -13.18
C LEU A 177 -14.32 -10.17 -14.04
N SER A 178 -13.76 -9.00 -14.33
CA SER A 178 -14.36 -8.02 -15.26
C SER A 178 -14.18 -8.39 -16.73
N ASP A 179 -13.35 -9.40 -17.06
CA ASP A 179 -13.22 -9.91 -18.42
C ASP A 179 -14.48 -10.70 -18.80
N PRO A 180 -15.20 -10.31 -19.87
CA PRO A 180 -16.47 -10.95 -20.24
C PRO A 180 -16.33 -12.44 -20.60
N ARG A 181 -15.12 -12.90 -20.97
CA ARG A 181 -14.82 -14.32 -21.25
C ARG A 181 -14.73 -15.14 -19.97
N MET A 182 -14.32 -14.53 -18.85
CA MET A 182 -14.08 -15.21 -17.58
C MET A 182 -15.37 -15.81 -17.01
N MET A 183 -16.52 -15.16 -17.19
CA MET A 183 -17.82 -15.68 -16.74
C MET A 183 -18.26 -16.93 -17.49
N GLN A 184 -17.92 -17.07 -18.78
CA GLN A 184 -18.22 -18.28 -19.55
C GLN A 184 -17.31 -19.44 -19.15
N VAL A 185 -16.05 -19.14 -18.87
CA VAL A 185 -15.03 -20.10 -18.41
C VAL A 185 -15.37 -20.61 -17.02
N ILE A 186 -15.77 -19.74 -16.11
CA ILE A 186 -16.34 -20.12 -14.81
C ILE A 186 -17.60 -20.98 -15.01
N GLY A 187 -18.48 -20.65 -15.96
CA GLY A 187 -19.64 -21.47 -16.31
C GLY A 187 -19.29 -22.89 -16.78
N VAL A 188 -18.32 -23.03 -17.68
CA VAL A 188 -17.83 -24.33 -18.17
C VAL A 188 -17.15 -25.13 -17.06
N LEU A 189 -16.34 -24.48 -16.21
CA LEU A 189 -15.63 -25.14 -15.11
C LEU A 189 -16.52 -25.54 -13.94
N LEU A 190 -17.61 -24.80 -13.72
CA LEU A 190 -18.66 -25.14 -12.76
C LEU A 190 -19.74 -26.07 -13.34
N ASN A 191 -19.62 -26.44 -14.63
CA ASN A 191 -20.58 -27.28 -15.35
C ASN A 191 -22.02 -26.70 -15.35
N VAL A 192 -22.13 -25.38 -15.41
CA VAL A 192 -23.40 -24.62 -15.45
C VAL A 192 -23.51 -23.92 -16.80
N LYS A 193 -24.55 -24.27 -17.58
CA LYS A 193 -24.85 -23.59 -18.85
C LYS A 193 -25.43 -22.19 -18.57
N MET A 194 -24.57 -21.19 -18.57
CA MET A 194 -24.95 -19.78 -18.50
C MET A 194 -25.31 -19.29 -19.91
N ARG A 195 -26.55 -18.85 -20.15
CA ARG A 195 -27.00 -18.33 -21.45
C ARG A 195 -26.83 -16.80 -21.46
N ALA A 196 -26.16 -16.26 -22.47
CA ALA A 196 -26.14 -14.81 -22.72
C ALA A 196 -27.50 -14.35 -23.28
N PRO A 197 -27.92 -13.10 -23.04
CA PRO A 197 -29.09 -12.52 -23.70
C PRO A 197 -28.76 -12.34 -25.18
N THR A 198 -29.56 -12.98 -26.04
CA THR A 198 -29.57 -12.70 -27.47
C THR A 198 -30.59 -11.60 -27.75
N ASP A 199 -30.22 -10.67 -28.64
CA ASP A 199 -31.09 -9.69 -29.26
C ASP A 199 -32.24 -10.39 -30.02
N GLU A 200 -33.36 -10.62 -29.36
CA GLU A 200 -34.71 -10.73 -29.95
C GLU A 200 -35.73 -10.90 -28.81
N MET A 201 -36.77 -10.05 -28.82
CA MET A 201 -37.83 -9.82 -27.80
C MET A 201 -37.63 -8.63 -26.85
N ALA A 202 -37.54 -7.44 -27.45
CA ALA A 202 -38.26 -6.28 -26.93
C ALA A 202 -39.75 -6.38 -27.34
N SER A 203 -40.66 -5.89 -26.49
CA SER A 203 -42.14 -6.05 -26.50
C SER A 203 -42.59 -7.41 -25.92
N GLU A 204 -43.46 -7.52 -24.92
CA GLU A 204 -44.60 -6.69 -24.50
C GLU A 204 -44.83 -6.76 -22.96
N SER A 205 -45.40 -5.69 -22.41
CA SER A 205 -46.01 -5.64 -21.06
C SER A 205 -47.47 -6.10 -21.13
N PRO A 206 -48.05 -6.75 -20.10
CA PRO A 206 -49.45 -7.13 -20.14
C PRO A 206 -50.38 -5.93 -19.85
N GLU A 207 -51.45 -5.90 -20.62
CA GLU A 207 -52.47 -4.88 -20.75
C GLU A 207 -53.16 -4.47 -19.43
N SER A 208 -53.51 -3.18 -19.34
CA SER A 208 -54.75 -2.78 -18.68
C SER A 208 -55.71 -2.27 -19.77
N GLU A 209 -56.87 -2.91 -19.86
CA GLU A 209 -57.96 -2.55 -20.77
C GLU A 209 -58.63 -1.23 -20.36
N GLN A 210 -58.71 -0.33 -21.35
CA GLN A 210 -59.82 0.57 -21.69
C GLN A 210 -60.64 1.25 -20.56
N ALA A 211 -60.48 2.57 -20.47
CA ALA A 211 -61.61 3.48 -20.23
C ALA A 211 -61.48 4.73 -21.12
N LYS A 212 -62.42 4.87 -22.07
CA LYS A 212 -62.69 6.07 -22.89
C LYS A 212 -63.74 6.98 -22.19
N PRO A 213 -63.99 8.23 -22.64
CA PRO A 213 -63.80 9.43 -21.80
C PRO A 213 -65.06 10.26 -21.45
N GLN A 214 -64.83 11.29 -20.59
CA GLN A 214 -65.58 12.57 -20.37
C GLN A 214 -66.84 12.56 -19.46
N PRO A 215 -67.28 13.69 -18.82
CA PRO A 215 -67.02 15.12 -19.14
C PRO A 215 -66.71 16.12 -17.97
N GLU A 216 -66.29 17.32 -18.41
CA GLU A 216 -66.02 18.67 -17.81
C GLU A 216 -66.91 19.17 -16.63
N PRO A 217 -66.57 20.27 -15.86
CA PRO A 217 -66.63 21.64 -16.41
C PRO A 217 -65.82 22.82 -15.79
N ALA A 218 -65.62 23.81 -16.68
CA ALA A 218 -65.70 25.29 -16.54
C ALA A 218 -64.53 26.12 -15.95
N LYS A 219 -63.89 26.95 -16.80
CA LYS A 219 -64.15 28.42 -16.90
C LYS A 219 -63.26 29.15 -17.95
N LYS A 220 -63.95 29.93 -18.79
CA LYS A 220 -63.68 31.27 -19.38
C LYS A 220 -62.29 31.65 -19.96
N ALA A 221 -62.29 31.75 -21.30
CA ALA A 221 -61.89 32.84 -22.22
C ALA A 221 -60.60 33.66 -21.97
N PRO A 222 -59.80 33.81 -23.04
CA PRO A 222 -59.64 35.11 -23.72
C PRO A 222 -60.14 35.11 -25.18
N GLU A 223 -60.57 36.27 -25.66
CA GLU A 223 -60.98 36.60 -27.05
C GLU A 223 -59.78 37.08 -27.92
N PRO A 224 -59.93 37.27 -29.25
CA PRO A 224 -58.98 36.80 -30.27
C PRO A 224 -58.18 37.91 -30.97
N GLU A 225 -57.07 37.52 -31.62
CA GLU A 225 -56.50 38.23 -32.77
C GLU A 225 -56.47 37.31 -34.00
N PRO A 226 -56.62 37.86 -35.23
CA PRO A 226 -57.16 37.15 -36.38
C PRO A 226 -56.14 36.32 -37.17
N GLU A 227 -56.65 35.28 -37.80
CA GLU A 227 -55.99 34.39 -38.75
C GLU A 227 -55.31 35.14 -39.92
N PRO A 228 -54.20 34.60 -40.47
CA PRO A 228 -53.98 34.57 -41.90
C PRO A 228 -54.43 33.21 -42.47
N GLU A 229 -55.17 33.32 -43.57
CA GLU A 229 -55.66 32.26 -44.44
C GLU A 229 -54.55 31.37 -45.07
N PRO A 230 -54.92 30.20 -45.63
CA PRO A 230 -54.07 29.01 -45.73
C PRO A 230 -53.31 28.89 -47.07
N MET A 231 -52.03 28.47 -47.04
CA MET A 231 -51.32 27.99 -48.24
C MET A 231 -50.31 26.86 -47.95
N GLU A 232 -50.57 25.70 -48.56
CA GLU A 232 -49.66 24.71 -49.17
C GLU A 232 -48.30 24.40 -48.48
N VAL A 233 -48.24 23.40 -47.58
CA VAL A 233 -46.96 22.81 -47.09
C VAL A 233 -46.96 21.27 -47.02
N ALA A 234 -48.01 20.59 -47.52
CA ALA A 234 -48.14 19.13 -47.36
C ALA A 234 -47.25 18.30 -48.33
N ASP A 235 -46.81 18.87 -49.46
CA ASP A 235 -46.13 18.11 -50.51
C ASP A 235 -44.60 17.97 -50.28
N GLU A 236 -43.93 18.98 -49.71
CA GLU A 236 -42.48 18.92 -49.45
C GLU A 236 -42.09 17.94 -48.34
N GLU A 237 -42.91 17.83 -47.28
CA GLU A 237 -42.66 16.89 -46.18
C GLU A 237 -42.85 15.43 -46.63
N THR A 238 -43.76 15.21 -47.58
CA THR A 238 -44.04 13.90 -48.18
C THR A 238 -42.88 13.45 -49.09
N GLU A 239 -42.35 14.35 -49.91
CA GLU A 239 -41.21 14.06 -50.78
C GLU A 239 -39.89 13.89 -49.99
N ALA A 240 -39.70 14.64 -48.91
CA ALA A 240 -38.57 14.45 -47.99
C ALA A 240 -38.59 13.06 -47.30
N LYS A 241 -39.77 12.58 -46.88
CA LYS A 241 -39.93 11.24 -46.30
C LYS A 241 -39.62 10.14 -47.32
N LYS A 242 -39.99 10.33 -48.59
CA LYS A 242 -39.71 9.40 -49.68
C LYS A 242 -38.21 9.30 -49.98
N ARG A 243 -37.50 10.43 -50.09
CA ARG A 243 -36.04 10.46 -50.27
C ARG A 243 -35.28 9.75 -49.15
N LYS A 244 -35.71 9.95 -47.88
CA LYS A 244 -35.14 9.23 -46.73
C LYS A 244 -35.37 7.72 -46.78
N ALA A 245 -36.54 7.28 -47.23
CA ALA A 245 -36.84 5.86 -47.40
C ALA A 245 -36.00 5.22 -48.53
N GLU A 246 -35.78 5.94 -49.63
CA GLU A 246 -34.91 5.51 -50.73
C GLU A 246 -33.44 5.45 -50.29
N ALA A 247 -32.94 6.46 -49.57
CA ALA A 247 -31.59 6.47 -49.00
C ALA A 247 -31.35 5.30 -48.02
N LEU A 248 -32.36 4.93 -47.23
CA LEU A 248 -32.28 3.78 -46.32
C LEU A 248 -32.15 2.46 -47.10
N LYS A 249 -32.91 2.31 -48.20
CA LYS A 249 -32.84 1.14 -49.08
C LYS A 249 -31.47 1.01 -49.73
N GLU A 250 -30.90 2.13 -50.19
CA GLU A 250 -29.54 2.15 -50.73
C GLU A 250 -28.50 1.80 -49.67
N LYS A 251 -28.64 2.29 -48.42
CA LYS A 251 -27.77 1.86 -47.29
C LYS A 251 -27.86 0.35 -47.04
N GLU A 252 -29.05 -0.24 -47.09
CA GLU A 252 -29.22 -1.69 -46.91
C GLU A 252 -28.59 -2.50 -48.04
N SER A 253 -28.73 -2.06 -49.30
CA SER A 253 -28.01 -2.64 -50.44
C SER A 253 -26.50 -2.51 -50.29
N GLY A 254 -26.00 -1.36 -49.83
CA GLY A 254 -24.58 -1.15 -49.52
C GLY A 254 -24.08 -2.07 -48.40
N ASN A 255 -24.87 -2.26 -47.34
CA ASN A 255 -24.57 -3.20 -46.25
C ASN A 255 -24.53 -4.66 -46.77
N ALA A 256 -25.44 -5.03 -47.68
CA ALA A 256 -25.48 -6.35 -48.28
C ALA A 256 -24.27 -6.61 -49.20
N ALA A 257 -23.88 -5.62 -49.99
CA ALA A 257 -22.66 -5.68 -50.83
C ALA A 257 -21.39 -5.76 -49.96
N TYR A 258 -21.31 -4.96 -48.90
CA TYR A 258 -20.20 -4.99 -47.94
C TYR A 258 -20.04 -6.37 -47.28
N LYS A 259 -21.14 -7.00 -46.85
CA LYS A 259 -21.13 -8.37 -46.30
C LYS A 259 -20.65 -9.42 -47.31
N LYS A 260 -20.91 -9.21 -48.61
CA LYS A 260 -20.41 -10.05 -49.71
C LYS A 260 -18.97 -9.73 -50.12
N LYS A 261 -18.32 -8.76 -49.46
CA LYS A 261 -16.99 -8.21 -49.83
C LYS A 261 -16.94 -7.61 -51.24
N ASP A 262 -18.09 -7.20 -51.78
CA ASP A 262 -18.18 -6.43 -53.02
C ASP A 262 -18.09 -4.94 -52.67
N PHE A 263 -16.85 -4.47 -52.51
CA PHE A 263 -16.55 -3.17 -51.92
C PHE A 263 -16.84 -2.00 -52.87
N GLU A 264 -16.60 -2.18 -54.17
CA GLU A 264 -16.91 -1.20 -55.20
C GLU A 264 -18.41 -0.92 -55.28
N THR A 265 -19.23 -1.97 -55.29
CA THR A 265 -20.70 -1.84 -55.28
C THR A 265 -21.21 -1.26 -53.96
N ALA A 266 -20.60 -1.61 -52.82
CA ALA A 266 -20.94 -1.04 -51.52
C ALA A 266 -20.68 0.48 -51.45
N ILE A 267 -19.53 0.94 -51.99
CA ILE A 267 -19.18 2.37 -52.06
C ILE A 267 -20.19 3.13 -52.93
N GLN A 268 -20.61 2.56 -54.06
CA GLN A 268 -21.61 3.18 -54.94
C GLN A 268 -22.95 3.38 -54.21
N HIS A 269 -23.45 2.33 -53.56
CA HIS A 269 -24.70 2.40 -52.81
C HIS A 269 -24.65 3.38 -51.62
N TYR A 270 -23.56 3.41 -50.84
CA TYR A 270 -23.43 4.40 -49.76
C TYR A 270 -23.29 5.84 -50.28
N THR A 271 -22.63 6.03 -51.42
CA THR A 271 -22.51 7.36 -52.05
C THR A 271 -23.86 7.85 -52.56
N LEU A 272 -24.63 6.97 -53.22
CA LEU A 272 -25.98 7.27 -53.65
C LEU A 272 -26.92 7.57 -52.47
N ALA A 273 -26.79 6.82 -51.36
CA ALA A 273 -27.55 7.10 -50.14
C ALA A 273 -27.28 8.52 -49.59
N MET A 274 -26.02 8.99 -49.64
CA MET A 274 -25.65 10.35 -49.22
C MET A 274 -26.16 11.45 -50.16
N GLU A 275 -26.31 11.15 -51.46
CA GLU A 275 -26.88 12.10 -52.43
C GLU A 275 -28.39 12.23 -52.26
N LEU A 276 -29.06 11.19 -51.76
CA LEU A 276 -30.49 11.16 -51.51
C LEU A 276 -30.88 11.76 -50.14
N ASP A 277 -30.09 11.52 -49.10
CA ASP A 277 -30.27 12.07 -47.75
C ASP A 277 -28.92 12.39 -47.10
N ASP A 278 -28.72 13.65 -46.71
CA ASP A 278 -27.51 14.12 -46.04
C ASP A 278 -27.68 14.23 -44.51
N GLY A 279 -28.83 13.77 -43.98
CA GLY A 279 -29.21 13.82 -42.57
C GLY A 279 -28.80 12.62 -41.72
N ASP A 280 -28.13 11.61 -42.28
CA ASP A 280 -27.65 10.42 -41.55
C ASP A 280 -26.15 10.16 -41.80
N ILE A 281 -25.32 10.42 -40.78
CA ILE A 281 -23.87 10.20 -40.85
C ILE A 281 -23.46 8.72 -40.95
N SER A 282 -24.40 7.78 -40.79
CA SER A 282 -24.11 6.35 -40.91
C SER A 282 -23.62 5.97 -42.31
N TYR A 283 -24.03 6.69 -43.35
CA TYR A 283 -23.54 6.45 -44.73
C TYR A 283 -22.04 6.73 -44.85
N LEU A 284 -21.58 7.88 -44.33
CA LEU A 284 -20.16 8.27 -44.30
C LEU A 284 -19.34 7.28 -43.47
N THR A 285 -19.80 6.95 -42.27
CA THR A 285 -19.08 6.01 -41.41
C THR A 285 -18.99 4.63 -42.05
N ASN A 286 -20.06 4.13 -42.68
CA ASN A 286 -20.06 2.83 -43.36
C ASN A 286 -19.16 2.80 -44.60
N ARG A 287 -19.12 3.87 -45.40
CA ARG A 287 -18.17 3.99 -46.52
C ARG A 287 -16.71 4.05 -46.03
N ALA A 288 -16.45 4.75 -44.92
CA ALA A 288 -15.13 4.77 -44.28
C ALA A 288 -14.67 3.36 -43.85
N ALA A 289 -15.59 2.50 -43.37
CA ALA A 289 -15.25 1.11 -43.09
C ALA A 289 -14.85 0.33 -44.35
N VAL A 290 -15.51 0.58 -45.49
CA VAL A 290 -15.11 -0.04 -46.75
C VAL A 290 -13.70 0.38 -47.15
N TYR A 291 -13.39 1.68 -47.05
CA TYR A 291 -12.04 2.17 -47.35
C TYR A 291 -10.97 1.63 -46.40
N LEU A 292 -11.30 1.44 -45.12
CA LEU A 292 -10.40 0.83 -44.14
C LEU A 292 -10.06 -0.63 -44.52
N GLU A 293 -11.05 -1.43 -44.93
CA GLU A 293 -10.85 -2.82 -45.38
C GLU A 293 -10.09 -2.92 -46.72
N MET A 294 -10.29 -1.95 -47.62
CA MET A 294 -9.54 -1.87 -48.89
C MET A 294 -8.10 -1.37 -48.72
N GLY A 295 -7.68 -0.96 -47.52
CA GLY A 295 -6.37 -0.34 -47.27
C GLY A 295 -6.23 1.09 -47.81
N LYS A 296 -7.34 1.73 -48.19
CA LYS A 296 -7.40 3.13 -48.65
C LYS A 296 -7.51 4.07 -47.44
N TYR A 297 -6.43 4.16 -46.67
CA TYR A 297 -6.44 4.80 -45.35
C TYR A 297 -6.69 6.32 -45.42
N GLN A 298 -6.21 7.00 -46.45
CA GLN A 298 -6.41 8.44 -46.64
C GLN A 298 -7.88 8.78 -46.91
N GLU A 299 -8.55 7.98 -47.73
CA GLU A 299 -9.97 8.11 -48.05
C GLU A 299 -10.85 7.78 -46.84
N CYS A 300 -10.46 6.77 -46.05
CA CYS A 300 -11.10 6.46 -44.76
C CYS A 300 -11.03 7.65 -43.79
N ILE A 301 -9.86 8.28 -43.64
CA ILE A 301 -9.68 9.44 -42.75
C ILE A 301 -10.57 10.60 -43.21
N LYS A 302 -10.61 10.91 -44.52
CA LYS A 302 -11.46 11.97 -45.09
C LYS A 302 -12.94 11.75 -44.80
N ASP A 303 -13.44 10.53 -44.96
CA ASP A 303 -14.84 10.21 -44.66
C ASP A 303 -15.14 10.26 -43.16
N CYS A 304 -14.19 9.86 -42.30
CA CYS A 304 -14.34 9.98 -40.86
C CYS A 304 -14.38 11.43 -40.41
N ASP A 305 -13.53 12.30 -40.96
CA ASP A 305 -13.50 13.73 -40.64
C ASP A 305 -14.82 14.41 -41.03
N LYS A 306 -15.33 14.11 -42.24
CA LYS A 306 -16.65 14.57 -42.69
C LYS A 306 -17.78 14.05 -41.81
N ALA A 307 -17.69 12.80 -41.33
CA ALA A 307 -18.71 12.23 -40.43
C ALA A 307 -18.74 12.92 -39.07
N VAL A 308 -17.57 13.32 -38.54
CA VAL A 308 -17.47 14.07 -37.27
C VAL A 308 -18.02 15.49 -37.42
N GLU A 309 -17.64 16.19 -38.50
CA GLU A 309 -18.14 17.54 -38.81
C GLU A 309 -19.66 17.54 -38.99
N ARG A 310 -20.17 16.70 -39.90
CA ARG A 310 -21.61 16.61 -40.18
C ARG A 310 -22.40 16.08 -38.97
N GLY A 311 -21.80 15.17 -38.20
CA GLY A 311 -22.41 14.62 -36.99
C GLY A 311 -22.64 15.68 -35.92
N ARG A 312 -21.74 16.64 -35.79
CA ARG A 312 -21.87 17.79 -34.88
C ARG A 312 -22.93 18.77 -35.35
N GLU A 313 -23.00 19.06 -36.66
CA GLU A 313 -24.05 19.90 -37.23
C GLU A 313 -25.45 19.31 -37.05
N LEU A 314 -25.58 18.00 -37.27
CA LEU A 314 -26.84 17.27 -37.17
C LEU A 314 -27.22 16.87 -35.74
N HIS A 315 -26.39 17.17 -34.73
CA HIS A 315 -26.57 16.74 -33.34
C HIS A 315 -26.78 15.21 -33.23
N SER A 316 -26.02 14.45 -34.02
CA SER A 316 -26.07 12.99 -34.06
C SER A 316 -25.55 12.36 -32.77
N ASP A 317 -25.99 11.12 -32.48
CA ASP A 317 -25.56 10.36 -31.30
C ASP A 317 -24.03 10.33 -31.16
N PHE A 318 -23.52 10.73 -29.99
CA PHE A 318 -22.10 10.72 -29.63
C PHE A 318 -21.41 9.37 -29.89
N LYS A 319 -22.15 8.25 -29.80
CA LYS A 319 -21.66 6.91 -30.16
C LYS A 319 -21.24 6.80 -31.62
N MET A 320 -21.96 7.46 -32.52
CA MET A 320 -21.67 7.44 -33.96
C MET A 320 -20.44 8.30 -34.30
N ILE A 321 -20.29 9.44 -33.61
CA ILE A 321 -19.09 10.29 -33.70
C ILE A 321 -17.87 9.55 -33.16
N ALA A 322 -17.99 8.92 -31.98
CA ALA A 322 -16.95 8.09 -31.41
C ALA A 322 -16.54 6.94 -32.33
N ARG A 323 -17.51 6.28 -33.00
CA ARG A 323 -17.25 5.21 -33.98
C ARG A 323 -16.46 5.72 -35.19
N ALA A 324 -16.74 6.93 -35.68
CA ALA A 324 -15.98 7.55 -36.76
C ALA A 324 -14.52 7.82 -36.32
N LEU A 325 -14.32 8.39 -35.12
CA LEU A 325 -12.99 8.64 -34.56
C LEU A 325 -12.20 7.34 -34.32
N THR A 326 -12.83 6.28 -33.80
CA THR A 326 -12.17 4.97 -33.64
C THR A 326 -11.72 4.39 -34.99
N ARG A 327 -12.49 4.59 -36.06
CA ARG A 327 -12.10 4.17 -37.43
C ARG A 327 -10.94 5.00 -37.97
N LYS A 328 -10.96 6.32 -37.75
CA LYS A 328 -9.85 7.23 -38.08
C LYS A 328 -8.56 6.82 -37.36
N GLY A 329 -8.62 6.60 -36.04
CA GLY A 329 -7.47 6.14 -35.26
C GLY A 329 -6.92 4.80 -35.78
N THR A 330 -7.79 3.87 -36.16
CA THR A 330 -7.38 2.58 -36.74
C THR A 330 -6.66 2.75 -38.09
N ALA A 331 -7.14 3.65 -38.95
CA ALA A 331 -6.47 3.98 -40.21
C ALA A 331 -5.09 4.62 -39.97
N LEU A 332 -4.98 5.51 -38.98
CA LEU A 332 -3.73 6.18 -38.60
C LEU A 332 -2.71 5.18 -38.04
N VAL A 333 -3.10 4.21 -37.21
CA VAL A 333 -2.20 3.13 -36.76
C VAL A 333 -1.62 2.35 -37.95
N LYS A 334 -2.40 2.12 -39.01
CA LYS A 334 -1.91 1.40 -40.20
C LYS A 334 -0.89 2.23 -40.98
N LEU A 335 -1.06 3.55 -41.04
CA LEU A 335 -0.08 4.47 -41.64
C LEU A 335 1.17 4.61 -40.75
N ALA A 336 0.99 4.65 -39.43
CA ALA A 336 2.05 4.74 -38.42
C ALA A 336 3.08 3.60 -38.52
N LYS A 337 2.64 2.40 -38.93
CA LYS A 337 3.56 1.27 -39.17
C LYS A 337 4.60 1.54 -40.26
N CYS A 338 4.33 2.45 -41.18
CA CYS A 338 5.24 2.85 -42.25
C CYS A 338 5.93 4.19 -41.95
N SER A 339 5.21 5.16 -41.36
CA SER A 339 5.76 6.49 -41.03
C SER A 339 6.52 6.53 -39.71
N LYS A 340 6.39 5.50 -38.87
CA LYS A 340 6.85 5.42 -37.47
C LYS A 340 6.23 6.46 -36.51
N ASP A 341 5.21 7.19 -36.96
CA ASP A 341 4.54 8.22 -36.17
C ASP A 341 3.19 7.73 -35.66
N TYR A 342 3.12 7.35 -34.39
CA TYR A 342 1.92 6.86 -33.73
C TYR A 342 1.11 7.96 -33.00
N GLU A 343 1.66 9.18 -32.88
CA GLU A 343 1.06 10.30 -32.13
C GLU A 343 -0.34 10.67 -32.63
N PRO A 344 -0.55 10.86 -33.95
CA PRO A 344 -1.87 11.21 -34.48
C PRO A 344 -2.94 10.15 -34.20
N ALA A 345 -2.53 8.87 -34.11
CA ALA A 345 -3.44 7.77 -33.80
C ALA A 345 -3.86 7.76 -32.33
N ILE A 346 -2.90 7.98 -31.42
CA ILE A 346 -3.12 8.07 -29.97
C ILE A 346 -4.09 9.21 -29.65
N GLU A 347 -3.82 10.41 -30.17
CA GLU A 347 -4.67 11.60 -29.95
C GLU A 347 -6.10 11.35 -30.46
N THR A 348 -6.24 10.69 -31.62
CA THR A 348 -7.55 10.37 -32.21
C THR A 348 -8.33 9.35 -31.36
N PHE A 349 -7.67 8.34 -30.77
CA PHE A 349 -8.33 7.39 -29.88
C PHE A 349 -8.73 8.01 -28.54
N GLN A 350 -7.92 8.90 -27.98
CA GLN A 350 -8.27 9.67 -26.77
C GLN A 350 -9.52 10.55 -27.02
N LYS A 351 -9.58 11.23 -28.18
CA LYS A 351 -10.79 11.96 -28.61
C LYS A 351 -12.00 11.04 -28.72
N ALA A 352 -11.86 9.85 -29.32
CA ALA A 352 -12.94 8.88 -29.43
C ALA A 352 -13.48 8.43 -28.05
N LEU A 353 -12.59 8.20 -27.08
CA LEU A 353 -12.96 7.81 -25.71
C LEU A 353 -13.62 8.94 -24.91
N THR A 354 -13.31 10.19 -25.26
CA THR A 354 -13.97 11.38 -24.69
C THR A 354 -15.42 11.50 -25.17
N GLU A 355 -15.68 11.19 -26.45
CA GLU A 355 -17.03 11.20 -27.01
C GLU A 355 -17.89 10.01 -26.51
N HIS A 356 -17.32 8.81 -26.42
CA HIS A 356 -17.98 7.64 -25.82
C HIS A 356 -16.98 6.56 -25.39
N ARG A 357 -17.01 6.16 -24.11
CA ARG A 357 -16.12 5.13 -23.57
C ARG A 357 -16.43 3.75 -24.16
N ASN A 358 -15.49 3.22 -24.93
CA ASN A 358 -15.61 1.91 -25.60
C ASN A 358 -14.36 1.04 -25.31
N PRO A 359 -14.52 -0.17 -24.73
CA PRO A 359 -13.41 -1.08 -24.45
C PRO A 359 -12.53 -1.42 -25.66
N ASP A 360 -13.11 -1.56 -26.86
CA ASP A 360 -12.35 -1.84 -28.09
C ASP A 360 -11.46 -0.66 -28.50
N THR A 361 -11.92 0.57 -28.25
CA THR A 361 -11.15 1.79 -28.53
C THR A 361 -10.01 1.95 -27.52
N LEU A 362 -10.26 1.66 -26.24
CA LEU A 362 -9.23 1.66 -25.20
C LEU A 362 -8.13 0.63 -25.48
N LYS A 363 -8.50 -0.57 -25.93
CA LYS A 363 -7.51 -1.59 -26.33
C LYS A 363 -6.61 -1.08 -27.45
N LYS A 364 -7.18 -0.45 -28.48
CA LYS A 364 -6.44 0.10 -29.62
C LYS A 364 -5.53 1.27 -29.23
N LEU A 365 -5.95 2.10 -28.27
CA LEU A 365 -5.10 3.14 -27.67
C LEU A 365 -3.87 2.52 -26.99
N ASN A 366 -4.09 1.57 -26.07
CA ASN A 366 -3.00 0.91 -25.34
C ASN A 366 -2.04 0.17 -26.29
N ASP A 367 -2.56 -0.46 -27.35
CA ASP A 367 -1.73 -1.12 -28.36
C ASP A 367 -0.89 -0.11 -29.17
N ALA A 368 -1.43 1.07 -29.48
CA ALA A 368 -0.70 2.14 -30.15
C ALA A 368 0.38 2.77 -29.25
N GLU A 369 0.09 3.00 -27.98
CA GLU A 369 1.05 3.50 -26.98
C GLU A 369 2.18 2.49 -26.74
N ARG A 370 1.87 1.19 -26.65
CA ARG A 370 2.88 0.13 -26.54
C ARG A 370 3.77 0.09 -27.79
N ALA A 371 3.19 0.16 -28.98
CA ALA A 371 3.95 0.15 -30.23
C ALA A 371 4.88 1.37 -30.35
N LYS A 372 4.44 2.54 -29.88
CA LYS A 372 5.28 3.74 -29.79
C LYS A 372 6.46 3.52 -28.84
N LYS A 373 6.20 3.02 -27.63
CA LYS A 373 7.23 2.76 -26.62
C LYS A 373 8.26 1.72 -27.07
N GLU A 374 7.81 0.66 -27.74
CA GLU A 374 8.71 -0.35 -28.33
C GLU A 374 9.61 0.27 -29.41
N LEU A 375 9.08 1.20 -30.20
CA LEU A 375 9.84 1.91 -31.23
C LEU A 375 10.86 2.89 -30.63
N GLU A 376 10.47 3.66 -29.61
CA GLU A 376 11.37 4.53 -28.85
C GLU A 376 12.49 3.72 -28.18
N GLN A 377 12.18 2.57 -27.60
CA GLN A 377 13.18 1.69 -26.99
C GLN A 377 14.14 1.08 -28.01
N GLN A 378 13.66 0.73 -29.21
CA GLN A 378 14.50 0.27 -30.32
C GLN A 378 15.41 1.39 -30.85
N GLU A 379 14.92 2.63 -30.87
CA GLU A 379 15.71 3.81 -31.27
C GLU A 379 16.73 4.22 -30.20
N TYR A 380 16.46 3.89 -28.92
CA TYR A 380 17.37 4.15 -27.80
C TYR A 380 18.43 3.05 -27.59
N PHE A 381 18.22 1.87 -28.19
CA PHE A 381 19.12 0.72 -28.07
C PHE A 381 20.44 0.98 -28.80
N ASP A 382 21.52 1.17 -28.04
CA ASP A 382 22.87 1.30 -28.56
C ASP A 382 23.84 0.48 -27.70
N PRO A 383 24.22 -0.73 -28.14
CA PRO A 383 25.15 -1.59 -27.39
C PRO A 383 26.52 -0.96 -27.14
N LYS A 384 27.00 -0.09 -28.04
CA LYS A 384 28.32 0.52 -27.89
C LYS A 384 28.31 1.57 -26.79
N ILE A 385 27.29 2.43 -26.78
CA ILE A 385 27.11 3.42 -25.71
C ILE A 385 26.81 2.70 -24.38
N ALA A 386 26.07 1.59 -24.41
CA ALA A 386 25.85 0.78 -23.21
C ALA A 386 27.17 0.28 -22.62
N ASP A 387 28.08 -0.22 -23.45
CA ASP A 387 29.41 -0.65 -23.01
C ASP A 387 30.26 0.51 -22.48
N GLU A 388 30.23 1.67 -23.14
CA GLU A 388 30.93 2.87 -22.66
C GLU A 388 30.45 3.33 -21.27
N GLU A 389 29.13 3.34 -21.05
CA GLU A 389 28.53 3.67 -19.76
C GLU A 389 28.81 2.60 -18.69
N ARG A 390 28.84 1.32 -19.08
CA ARG A 390 29.25 0.22 -18.20
C ARG A 390 30.70 0.40 -17.74
N GLU A 391 31.61 0.79 -18.63
CA GLU A 391 33.01 1.06 -18.25
C GLU A 391 33.17 2.29 -17.33
N LYS A 392 32.39 3.35 -17.54
CA LYS A 392 32.34 4.49 -16.60
C LYS A 392 31.87 4.05 -15.21
N GLY A 393 30.82 3.23 -15.16
CA GLY A 393 30.34 2.62 -13.92
C GLY A 393 31.43 1.79 -13.24
N ASN A 394 32.19 1.00 -14.00
CA ASN A 394 33.31 0.19 -13.49
C ASN A 394 34.42 1.07 -12.88
N GLU A 395 34.75 2.17 -13.51
CA GLU A 395 35.78 3.11 -13.01
C GLU A 395 35.35 3.77 -11.70
N LEU A 396 34.08 4.19 -11.60
CA LEU A 396 33.52 4.75 -10.37
C LEU A 396 33.42 3.71 -9.25
N PHE A 397 33.12 2.46 -9.60
CA PHE A 397 33.12 1.35 -8.65
C PHE A 397 34.51 1.15 -8.02
N LYS A 398 35.59 1.19 -8.83
CA LYS A 398 36.97 1.11 -8.34
C LYS A 398 37.34 2.29 -7.43
N GLN A 399 36.76 3.46 -7.68
CA GLN A 399 36.91 4.66 -6.85
C GLN A 399 36.03 4.63 -5.58
N GLN A 400 35.29 3.55 -5.32
CA GLN A 400 34.33 3.42 -4.21
C GLN A 400 33.17 4.43 -4.24
N LYS A 401 32.88 5.01 -5.42
CA LYS A 401 31.76 5.94 -5.66
C LYS A 401 30.54 5.16 -6.14
N TYR A 402 29.96 4.38 -5.23
CA TYR A 402 28.90 3.42 -5.56
C TYR A 402 27.59 4.07 -6.04
N PRO A 403 27.09 5.19 -5.48
CA PRO A 403 25.88 5.83 -5.98
C PRO A 403 26.00 6.32 -7.44
N GLU A 404 27.14 6.91 -7.78
CA GLU A 404 27.43 7.40 -9.13
C GLU A 404 27.63 6.22 -10.10
N ALA A 405 28.28 5.14 -9.66
CA ALA A 405 28.39 3.91 -10.45
C ALA A 405 27.01 3.31 -10.78
N VAL A 406 26.05 3.33 -9.84
CA VAL A 406 24.66 2.89 -10.09
C VAL A 406 23.97 3.72 -11.17
N GLN A 407 24.23 5.04 -11.23
CA GLN A 407 23.67 5.90 -12.28
C GLN A 407 24.15 5.47 -13.67
N HIS A 408 25.46 5.25 -13.82
CA HIS A 408 26.06 4.82 -15.08
C HIS A 408 25.63 3.40 -15.48
N TYR A 409 25.57 2.45 -14.54
CA TYR A 409 25.03 1.11 -14.82
C TYR A 409 23.54 1.14 -15.19
N THR A 410 22.77 2.03 -14.59
CA THR A 410 21.35 2.21 -14.93
C THR A 410 21.19 2.78 -16.33
N GLU A 411 22.02 3.73 -16.73
CA GLU A 411 22.04 4.25 -18.10
C GLU A 411 22.48 3.19 -19.11
N ALA A 412 23.51 2.41 -18.80
CA ALA A 412 23.94 1.26 -19.62
C ALA A 412 22.80 0.26 -19.84
N LEU A 413 21.99 -0.03 -18.81
CA LEU A 413 20.82 -0.91 -18.93
C LEU A 413 19.66 -0.31 -19.73
N LYS A 414 19.51 1.01 -19.80
CA LYS A 414 18.53 1.61 -20.72
C LYS A 414 18.95 1.42 -22.17
N ARG A 415 20.26 1.49 -22.44
CA ARG A 415 20.87 1.35 -23.78
C ARG A 415 20.97 -0.10 -24.23
N ASN A 416 21.25 -1.03 -23.31
CA ASN A 416 21.24 -2.47 -23.54
C ASN A 416 20.63 -3.20 -22.32
N PRO A 417 19.31 -3.43 -22.30
CA PRO A 417 18.63 -4.04 -21.16
C PRO A 417 18.89 -5.55 -21.00
N ASN A 418 19.57 -6.17 -21.96
CA ASN A 418 19.80 -7.62 -22.02
C ASN A 418 21.23 -8.03 -21.65
N ASP A 419 22.06 -7.10 -21.13
CA ASP A 419 23.42 -7.43 -20.69
C ASP A 419 23.45 -7.92 -19.23
N PRO A 420 23.68 -9.22 -18.96
CA PRO A 420 23.75 -9.76 -17.61
C PRO A 420 24.92 -9.18 -16.78
N LYS A 421 25.99 -8.71 -17.43
CA LYS A 421 27.18 -8.17 -16.74
C LYS A 421 26.83 -6.87 -16.00
N VAL A 422 26.01 -6.00 -16.61
CA VAL A 422 25.63 -4.73 -16.00
C VAL A 422 24.76 -4.95 -14.77
N TYR A 423 23.81 -5.90 -14.82
CA TYR A 423 23.02 -6.29 -13.64
C TYR A 423 23.90 -6.83 -12.52
N SER A 424 24.88 -7.70 -12.83
CA SER A 424 25.84 -8.20 -11.84
C SER A 424 26.66 -7.07 -11.18
N ASN A 425 27.11 -6.09 -11.98
CA ASN A 425 27.90 -4.97 -11.49
C ASN A 425 27.06 -4.02 -10.62
N ARG A 426 25.82 -3.74 -11.02
CA ARG A 426 24.90 -2.90 -10.23
C ARG A 426 24.44 -3.58 -8.95
N ALA A 427 24.23 -4.90 -8.97
CA ALA A 427 23.98 -5.70 -7.77
C ALA A 427 25.16 -5.61 -6.77
N ALA A 428 26.40 -5.60 -7.26
CA ALA A 428 27.57 -5.37 -6.42
C ALA A 428 27.55 -3.98 -5.76
N CYS A 429 27.20 -2.92 -6.49
CA CYS A 429 27.03 -1.59 -5.91
C CYS A 429 25.96 -1.57 -4.82
N TYR A 430 24.78 -2.15 -5.09
CA TYR A 430 23.69 -2.20 -4.12
C TYR A 430 24.07 -2.97 -2.86
N THR A 431 24.85 -4.03 -2.98
CA THR A 431 25.41 -4.76 -1.84
C THR A 431 26.32 -3.86 -0.99
N LYS A 432 27.19 -3.06 -1.63
CA LYS A 432 28.07 -2.11 -0.92
C LYS A 432 27.32 -0.93 -0.29
N LEU A 433 26.18 -0.55 -0.86
CA LEU A 433 25.30 0.51 -0.36
C LEU A 433 24.31 0.04 0.72
N GLY A 434 24.22 -1.27 0.99
CA GLY A 434 23.24 -1.83 1.92
C GLY A 434 21.81 -1.93 1.34
N ALA A 435 21.62 -1.64 0.06
CA ALA A 435 20.35 -1.78 -0.68
C ALA A 435 20.15 -3.25 -1.12
N LEU A 436 20.08 -4.16 -0.15
CA LEU A 436 20.07 -5.61 -0.38
C LEU A 436 18.88 -6.10 -1.25
N PRO A 437 17.64 -5.57 -1.12
CA PRO A 437 16.52 -5.97 -1.97
C PRO A 437 16.71 -5.66 -3.46
N GLU A 438 17.20 -4.46 -3.78
CA GLU A 438 17.50 -4.01 -5.14
C GLU A 438 18.64 -4.84 -5.74
N GLY A 439 19.67 -5.12 -4.93
CA GLY A 439 20.77 -6.00 -5.30
C GLY A 439 20.30 -7.42 -5.61
N LEU A 440 19.39 -7.97 -4.81
CA LEU A 440 18.85 -9.31 -5.00
C LEU A 440 18.07 -9.41 -6.32
N LYS A 441 17.24 -8.41 -6.61
CA LYS A 441 16.48 -8.32 -7.87
C LYS A 441 17.39 -8.28 -9.09
N ASP A 442 18.48 -7.50 -9.03
CA ASP A 442 19.46 -7.43 -10.13
C ASP A 442 20.26 -8.74 -10.26
N ALA A 443 20.62 -9.38 -9.16
CA ALA A 443 21.31 -10.68 -9.19
C ALA A 443 20.40 -11.79 -9.77
N GLU A 444 19.11 -11.76 -9.49
CA GLU A 444 18.13 -12.67 -10.09
C GLU A 444 17.93 -12.40 -11.58
N LYS A 445 17.84 -11.12 -11.97
CA LYS A 445 17.71 -10.76 -13.39
C LYS A 445 18.97 -11.15 -14.18
N CYS A 446 20.15 -11.04 -13.57
CA CYS A 446 21.41 -11.51 -14.11
C CYS A 446 21.38 -13.02 -14.42
N ILE A 447 20.91 -13.84 -13.47
CA ILE A 447 20.77 -15.30 -13.65
C ILE A 447 19.66 -15.63 -14.67
N GLU A 448 18.57 -14.87 -14.71
CA GLU A 448 17.48 -15.05 -15.70
C GLU A 448 17.98 -14.82 -17.13
N LEU A 449 18.83 -13.80 -17.33
CA LEU A 449 19.40 -13.45 -18.63
C LEU A 449 20.49 -14.43 -19.07
N ASP A 450 21.37 -14.85 -18.16
CA ASP A 450 22.39 -15.85 -18.42
C ASP A 450 22.55 -16.81 -17.22
N PRO A 451 21.88 -17.99 -17.25
CA PRO A 451 21.99 -18.99 -16.19
C PRO A 451 23.37 -19.63 -16.05
N SER A 452 24.27 -19.47 -17.03
CA SER A 452 25.64 -20.00 -16.98
C SER A 452 26.63 -19.02 -16.35
N PHE A 453 26.22 -17.78 -16.13
CA PHE A 453 27.08 -16.73 -15.61
C PHE A 453 27.25 -16.85 -14.09
N SER A 454 28.35 -17.48 -13.66
CA SER A 454 28.69 -17.77 -12.25
C SER A 454 28.60 -16.55 -11.33
N LYS A 455 28.90 -15.35 -11.86
CA LYS A 455 28.82 -14.10 -11.09
C LYS A 455 27.40 -13.76 -10.63
N GLY A 456 26.35 -14.15 -11.35
CA GLY A 456 24.98 -13.99 -10.87
C GLY A 456 24.74 -14.73 -9.55
N TYR A 457 25.22 -15.97 -9.46
CA TYR A 457 25.16 -16.78 -8.25
C TYR A 457 26.08 -16.26 -7.14
N THR A 458 27.29 -15.77 -7.47
CA THR A 458 28.16 -15.18 -6.44
C THR A 458 27.54 -13.92 -5.84
N ARG A 459 26.93 -13.04 -6.66
CA ARG A 459 26.23 -11.83 -6.17
C ARG A 459 25.01 -12.18 -5.33
N LYS A 460 24.15 -13.10 -5.81
CA LYS A 460 22.96 -13.55 -5.07
C LYS A 460 23.34 -14.21 -3.73
N GLY A 461 24.33 -15.11 -3.74
CA GLY A 461 24.81 -15.79 -2.55
C GLY A 461 25.45 -14.83 -1.55
N ALA A 462 26.20 -13.82 -2.01
CA ALA A 462 26.81 -12.82 -1.14
C ALA A 462 25.73 -11.95 -0.46
N ILE A 463 24.71 -11.52 -1.21
CA ILE A 463 23.60 -10.74 -0.66
C ILE A 463 22.83 -11.55 0.38
N GLN A 464 22.49 -12.82 0.09
CA GLN A 464 21.84 -13.71 1.05
C GLN A 464 22.71 -13.95 2.29
N PHE A 465 24.03 -14.08 2.13
CA PHE A 465 24.97 -14.18 3.24
C PHE A 465 24.96 -12.91 4.12
N PHE A 466 24.94 -11.71 3.52
CA PHE A 466 24.79 -10.43 4.24
C PHE A 466 23.44 -10.32 4.95
N MET A 467 22.37 -10.88 4.38
CA MET A 467 21.04 -10.97 5.00
C MET A 467 20.97 -12.02 6.13
N LYS A 468 22.08 -12.71 6.43
CA LYS A 468 22.21 -13.83 7.37
C LYS A 468 21.37 -15.07 6.99
N GLU A 469 21.01 -15.21 5.72
CA GLU A 469 20.31 -16.38 5.17
C GLU A 469 21.32 -17.45 4.72
N TYR A 470 22.15 -17.95 5.64
CA TYR A 470 23.30 -18.79 5.31
C TYR A 470 22.93 -20.10 4.58
N ASP A 471 21.77 -20.68 4.88
CA ASP A 471 21.30 -21.91 4.23
C ASP A 471 20.91 -21.66 2.77
N LYS A 472 20.17 -20.57 2.49
CA LYS A 472 19.84 -20.15 1.12
C LYS A 472 21.08 -19.70 0.35
N ALA A 473 22.01 -19.01 1.02
CA ALA A 473 23.29 -18.64 0.42
C ALA A 473 24.09 -19.89 0.02
N LEU A 474 24.13 -20.91 0.89
CA LEU A 474 24.77 -22.19 0.60
C LEU A 474 24.15 -22.88 -0.61
N GLU A 475 22.82 -22.94 -0.70
CA GLU A 475 22.11 -23.49 -1.87
C GLU A 475 22.44 -22.72 -3.15
N THR A 476 22.39 -21.38 -3.11
CA THR A 476 22.73 -20.52 -4.24
C THR A 476 24.17 -20.73 -4.72
N TYR A 477 25.15 -20.83 -3.79
CA TYR A 477 26.54 -21.09 -4.15
C TYR A 477 26.73 -22.49 -4.73
N GLN A 478 26.04 -23.50 -4.18
CA GLN A 478 26.06 -24.87 -4.71
C GLN A 478 25.43 -24.96 -6.11
N GLU A 479 24.36 -24.22 -6.38
CA GLU A 479 23.77 -24.13 -7.71
C GLU A 479 24.75 -23.49 -8.70
N GLY A 480 25.41 -22.40 -8.30
CA GLY A 480 26.49 -21.81 -9.09
C GLY A 480 27.61 -22.80 -9.41
N LEU A 481 28.02 -23.63 -8.45
CA LEU A 481 29.06 -24.65 -8.64
C LEU A 481 28.65 -25.78 -9.60
N LYS A 482 27.36 -25.97 -9.87
CA LYS A 482 26.92 -26.90 -10.93
C LYS A 482 27.25 -26.36 -12.32
N HIS A 483 27.24 -25.03 -12.48
CA HIS A 483 27.57 -24.35 -13.73
C HIS A 483 29.07 -24.11 -13.85
N ASP A 484 29.77 -23.82 -12.75
CA ASP A 484 31.21 -23.59 -12.71
C ASP A 484 31.85 -24.28 -11.47
N PRO A 485 32.21 -25.57 -11.59
CA PRO A 485 32.68 -26.38 -10.47
C PRO A 485 34.03 -25.95 -9.88
N ASN A 486 34.81 -25.15 -10.62
CA ASN A 486 36.16 -24.74 -10.23
C ASN A 486 36.22 -23.28 -9.75
N ASN A 487 35.08 -22.60 -9.62
CA ASN A 487 35.01 -21.22 -9.19
C ASN A 487 35.40 -21.04 -7.71
N GLN A 488 36.49 -20.31 -7.46
CA GLN A 488 36.96 -20.10 -6.09
C GLN A 488 36.01 -19.23 -5.25
N GLU A 489 35.37 -18.19 -5.81
CA GLU A 489 34.43 -17.35 -5.05
C GLU A 489 33.22 -18.15 -4.57
N LEU A 490 32.70 -19.05 -5.41
CA LEU A 490 31.61 -19.94 -5.03
C LEU A 490 32.07 -20.97 -3.98
N MET A 491 33.26 -21.57 -4.14
CA MET A 491 33.80 -22.52 -3.15
C MET A 491 34.09 -21.86 -1.80
N ASP A 492 34.62 -20.64 -1.80
CA ASP A 492 34.85 -19.85 -0.59
C ASP A 492 33.52 -19.44 0.04
N GLY A 493 32.53 -19.02 -0.76
CA GLY A 493 31.16 -18.76 -0.31
C GLY A 493 30.53 -19.98 0.39
N VAL A 494 30.67 -21.18 -0.19
CA VAL A 494 30.27 -22.45 0.45
C VAL A 494 31.00 -22.66 1.78
N ARG A 495 32.32 -22.47 1.82
CA ARG A 495 33.13 -22.64 3.04
C ARG A 495 32.70 -21.68 4.14
N SER A 496 32.51 -20.41 3.82
CA SER A 496 32.05 -19.37 4.75
C SER A 496 30.64 -19.64 5.27
N CYS A 497 29.72 -20.11 4.42
CA CYS A 497 28.39 -20.52 4.86
C CYS A 497 28.46 -21.70 5.84
N ILE A 498 29.23 -22.75 5.50
CA ILE A 498 29.44 -23.93 6.35
C ILE A 498 30.07 -23.54 7.69
N GLU A 499 31.01 -22.60 7.71
CA GLU A 499 31.62 -22.09 8.95
C GLU A 499 30.59 -21.40 9.86
N GLN A 500 29.77 -20.50 9.32
CA GLN A 500 28.72 -19.82 10.10
C GLN A 500 27.63 -20.78 10.59
N ILE A 501 27.25 -21.75 9.76
CA ILE A 501 26.31 -22.83 10.13
C ILE A 501 26.91 -23.71 11.23
N ASN A 502 28.20 -24.04 11.16
CA ASN A 502 28.87 -24.85 12.19
C ASN A 502 29.11 -24.08 13.50
N LYS A 503 29.37 -22.77 13.44
CA LYS A 503 29.45 -21.89 14.61
C LYS A 503 28.12 -21.85 15.35
N THR A 504 27.02 -21.77 14.60
CA THR A 504 25.66 -21.95 15.12
C THR A 504 25.53 -23.31 15.83
N ASN A 505 25.93 -24.40 15.18
CA ASN A 505 25.76 -25.75 15.73
C ASN A 505 26.59 -26.06 17.00
N ARG A 506 27.63 -25.27 17.31
CA ARG A 506 28.46 -25.45 18.53
C ARG A 506 27.87 -24.81 19.79
N GLY A 507 26.79 -24.04 19.67
CA GLY A 507 26.12 -23.41 20.82
C GLY A 507 26.74 -22.09 21.28
N ASP A 508 27.65 -21.50 20.49
CA ASP A 508 28.19 -20.14 20.70
C ASP A 508 27.25 -19.08 20.09
N ILE A 509 25.95 -19.22 20.32
CA ILE A 509 24.91 -18.31 19.81
C ILE A 509 24.25 -17.62 20.99
N SER A 510 24.05 -16.31 20.90
CA SER A 510 23.23 -15.61 21.88
C SER A 510 21.77 -16.09 21.83
N PRO A 511 21.02 -16.06 22.95
CA PRO A 511 19.59 -16.41 22.95
C PRO A 511 18.75 -15.61 21.94
N GLU A 512 19.17 -14.38 21.63
CA GLU A 512 18.53 -13.48 20.67
C GLU A 512 18.75 -13.92 19.22
N GLU A 513 19.98 -14.27 18.85
CA GLU A 513 20.31 -14.78 17.51
C GLU A 513 19.63 -16.14 17.22
N LEU A 514 19.42 -16.98 18.24
CA LEU A 514 18.67 -18.23 18.10
C LEU A 514 17.17 -17.97 17.85
N LYS A 515 16.59 -16.98 18.52
CA LYS A 515 15.17 -16.57 18.37
C LYS A 515 14.95 -15.93 16.99
N GLU A 516 15.88 -15.09 16.52
CA GLU A 516 15.85 -14.47 15.19
C GLU A 516 15.96 -15.53 14.08
N ARG A 517 16.86 -16.51 14.22
CA ARG A 517 17.02 -17.63 13.29
C ARG A 517 15.75 -18.50 13.22
N GLN A 518 15.16 -18.83 14.37
CA GLN A 518 13.90 -19.57 14.43
C GLN A 518 12.74 -18.81 13.78
N ALA A 519 12.65 -17.50 14.00
CA ALA A 519 11.62 -16.66 13.37
C ALA A 519 11.78 -16.63 11.83
N LYS A 520 13.01 -16.49 11.33
CA LYS A 520 13.30 -16.51 9.88
C LYS A 520 13.06 -17.89 9.26
N ALA A 521 13.47 -18.97 9.91
CA ALA A 521 13.21 -20.34 9.44
C ALA A 521 11.71 -20.68 9.44
N MET A 522 10.93 -20.13 10.38
CA MET A 522 9.47 -20.26 10.41
C MET A 522 8.75 -19.43 9.35
N GLN A 523 9.41 -18.46 8.73
CA GLN A 523 8.91 -17.72 7.56
C GLN A 523 9.25 -18.40 6.23
N ASP A 524 10.10 -19.43 6.22
CA ASP A 524 10.46 -20.18 5.03
C ASP A 524 9.29 -21.10 4.59
N PRO A 525 8.67 -20.87 3.41
CA PRO A 525 7.53 -21.65 2.94
C PRO A 525 7.85 -23.14 2.75
N GLU A 526 9.10 -23.50 2.47
CA GLU A 526 9.53 -24.88 2.29
C GLU A 526 9.67 -25.59 3.64
N ILE A 527 10.19 -24.92 4.68
CA ILE A 527 10.17 -25.43 6.07
C ILE A 527 8.73 -25.56 6.57
N GLN A 528 7.86 -24.58 6.31
CA GLN A 528 6.45 -24.68 6.66
C GLN A 528 5.76 -25.87 5.97
N ASN A 529 6.08 -26.12 4.70
CA ASN A 529 5.58 -27.28 3.96
C ASN A 529 6.10 -28.61 4.55
N ILE A 530 7.38 -28.70 4.92
CA ILE A 530 7.92 -29.90 5.58
C ILE A 530 7.25 -30.12 6.95
N LEU A 531 7.04 -29.04 7.72
CA LEU A 531 6.33 -29.07 8.99
C LEU A 531 4.86 -29.43 8.82
N THR A 532 4.27 -29.36 7.62
CA THR A 532 2.89 -29.82 7.43
C THR A 532 2.73 -31.34 7.48
N ASP A 533 3.80 -32.11 7.22
CA ASP A 533 3.81 -33.57 7.24
C ASP A 533 3.60 -34.09 8.69
N PRO A 534 2.51 -34.84 8.96
CA PRO A 534 2.20 -35.36 10.30
C PRO A 534 3.27 -36.31 10.84
N VAL A 535 3.92 -37.09 9.97
CA VAL A 535 5.00 -38.02 10.35
C VAL A 535 6.23 -37.21 10.74
N MET A 536 6.53 -36.14 10.02
CA MET A 536 7.63 -35.23 10.35
C MET A 536 7.41 -34.51 11.68
N ARG A 537 6.21 -33.99 11.95
CA ARG A 537 5.90 -33.38 13.26
C ARG A 537 6.07 -34.37 14.40
N GLN A 538 5.59 -35.61 14.21
CA GLN A 538 5.72 -36.64 15.24
C GLN A 538 7.20 -37.02 15.47
N VAL A 539 7.99 -37.16 14.41
CA VAL A 539 9.45 -37.43 14.53
C VAL A 539 10.16 -36.29 15.25
N LEU A 540 9.81 -35.02 15.00
CA LEU A 540 10.41 -33.84 15.65
C LEU A 540 10.03 -33.76 17.14
N ILE A 541 8.76 -34.08 17.49
CA ILE A 541 8.29 -34.19 18.87
C ILE A 541 9.03 -35.32 19.59
N ASP A 542 9.14 -36.49 18.96
CA ASP A 542 9.84 -37.64 19.53
C ASP A 542 11.34 -37.35 19.72
N PHE A 543 11.95 -36.51 18.89
CA PHE A 543 13.32 -36.05 19.09
C PHE A 543 13.50 -35.14 20.31
N GLN A 544 12.47 -34.40 20.71
CA GLN A 544 12.47 -33.53 21.89
C GLN A 544 12.07 -34.28 23.18
N GLU A 545 11.12 -35.21 23.08
CA GLU A 545 10.50 -35.86 24.25
C GLU A 545 10.96 -37.32 24.48
N ASN A 546 11.32 -38.05 23.43
CA ASN A 546 11.67 -39.48 23.51
C ASN A 546 12.71 -39.93 22.45
N PRO A 547 14.01 -39.69 22.70
CA PRO A 547 15.09 -39.93 21.72
C PRO A 547 15.20 -41.38 21.21
N LYS A 548 14.64 -42.36 21.94
CA LYS A 548 14.59 -43.77 21.54
C LYS A 548 13.52 -44.03 20.48
N ALA A 549 12.33 -43.43 20.62
CA ALA A 549 11.26 -43.55 19.64
C ALA A 549 11.68 -42.93 18.29
N ALA A 550 12.35 -41.76 18.35
CA ALA A 550 12.93 -41.11 17.17
C ALA A 550 13.97 -41.99 16.43
N GLN A 551 14.80 -42.75 17.16
CA GLN A 551 15.74 -43.70 16.54
C GLN A 551 15.06 -44.89 15.86
N ASP A 552 13.88 -45.31 16.31
CA ASP A 552 13.14 -46.40 15.69
C ASP A 552 12.39 -45.95 14.44
N HIS A 553 11.96 -44.68 14.38
CA HIS A 553 11.45 -44.05 13.15
C HIS A 553 12.51 -43.98 12.05
N LEU A 554 13.78 -43.74 12.41
CA LEU A 554 14.93 -43.73 11.49
C LEU A 554 15.36 -45.12 11.00
N LYS A 555 14.85 -46.20 11.58
CA LYS A 555 15.12 -47.58 11.13
C LYS A 555 14.06 -48.11 10.15
N ASN A 556 12.96 -47.37 9.95
CA ASN A 556 11.88 -47.78 9.06
C ASN A 556 12.23 -47.48 7.58
N PRO A 557 12.34 -48.49 6.69
CA PRO A 557 12.77 -48.32 5.29
C PRO A 557 11.89 -47.38 4.44
N GLN A 558 10.64 -47.15 4.86
CA GLN A 558 9.73 -46.22 4.17
C GLN A 558 9.96 -44.74 4.55
N VAL A 559 10.73 -44.48 5.62
CA VAL A 559 10.96 -43.15 6.21
C VAL A 559 12.42 -42.69 6.03
N THR A 560 13.33 -43.58 5.63
CA THR A 560 14.79 -43.33 5.68
C THR A 560 15.36 -42.41 4.60
N GLY A 561 14.61 -42.09 3.54
CA GLY A 561 15.09 -41.26 2.43
C GLY A 561 14.78 -39.77 2.57
N LEU A 562 13.54 -39.40 2.24
CA LEU A 562 13.08 -38.02 2.19
C LEU A 562 12.85 -37.43 3.58
N HIS A 563 12.23 -38.19 4.49
CA HIS A 563 11.97 -37.76 5.86
C HIS A 563 13.27 -37.61 6.65
N ALA A 564 14.30 -38.43 6.43
CA ALA A 564 15.59 -38.27 7.10
C ALA A 564 16.29 -36.95 6.70
N LYS A 565 16.34 -36.62 5.41
CA LYS A 565 16.88 -35.33 4.91
C LYS A 565 16.09 -34.14 5.44
N ASN A 566 14.75 -34.23 5.37
CA ASN A 566 13.86 -33.19 5.88
C ASN A 566 13.94 -33.05 7.41
N THR A 567 14.20 -34.14 8.14
CA THR A 567 14.39 -34.12 9.61
C THR A 567 15.69 -33.43 9.98
N VAL A 568 16.78 -33.71 9.26
CA VAL A 568 18.07 -33.03 9.46
C VAL A 568 17.92 -31.54 9.16
N ARG A 569 17.30 -31.18 8.02
CA ARG A 569 17.09 -29.79 7.59
C ARG A 569 16.24 -28.98 8.58
N VAL A 570 15.15 -29.55 9.09
CA VAL A 570 14.30 -28.89 10.10
C VAL A 570 14.98 -28.84 11.47
N ARG A 571 15.73 -29.89 11.85
CA ARG A 571 16.45 -29.94 13.13
C ARG A 571 17.61 -28.93 13.20
N GLU A 572 18.38 -28.78 12.11
CA GLU A 572 19.46 -27.79 11.97
C GLU A 572 18.95 -26.35 11.89
N SER A 573 17.72 -26.17 11.39
CA SER A 573 17.08 -24.86 11.30
C SER A 573 16.37 -24.44 12.60
N LEU A 574 15.87 -25.39 13.41
CA LEU A 574 14.97 -25.08 14.52
C LEU A 574 15.36 -25.58 15.93
N ILE A 575 16.20 -26.64 16.12
CA ILE A 575 16.10 -27.45 17.38
C ILE A 575 17.28 -27.48 18.36
N LEU A 576 18.57 -27.20 18.10
CA LEU A 576 19.60 -27.46 19.15
C LEU A 576 20.42 -26.24 19.63
N PRO A 577 20.50 -26.08 20.98
CA PRO A 577 21.57 -26.75 21.73
C PRO A 577 21.08 -27.56 22.95
N LYS A 578 21.38 -28.88 22.96
CA LYS A 578 21.79 -29.67 24.14
C LYS A 578 22.35 -31.02 23.67
N GLY A 579 23.50 -31.38 24.24
CA GLY A 579 24.41 -32.41 23.72
C GLY A 579 23.81 -33.82 23.63
N LEU A 580 24.01 -34.44 22.48
CA LEU A 580 24.08 -35.90 22.31
C LEU A 580 25.27 -36.17 21.39
N ASN A 581 26.31 -36.78 21.97
CA ASN A 581 27.47 -37.32 21.25
C ASN A 581 27.00 -38.25 20.13
N ASN A 582 27.05 -37.78 18.88
CA ASN A 582 26.85 -38.63 17.70
C ASN A 582 28.15 -38.70 16.91
N LYS A 583 29.13 -39.39 17.48
CA LYS A 583 30.41 -39.72 16.85
C LYS A 583 30.28 -40.75 15.71
N HIS A 584 29.05 -41.17 15.34
CA HIS A 584 28.81 -42.25 14.39
C HIS A 584 28.09 -41.88 13.08
N LEU A 585 27.60 -40.64 12.90
CA LEU A 585 27.01 -40.22 11.61
C LEU A 585 27.94 -39.40 10.71
N ILE A 586 29.08 -38.93 11.24
CA ILE A 586 30.02 -38.08 10.49
C ILE A 586 31.11 -38.91 9.80
N ASP A 587 31.41 -40.12 10.28
CA ASP A 587 32.41 -41.01 9.66
C ASP A 587 31.95 -41.63 8.32
N ASP A 588 30.64 -41.62 8.01
CA ASP A 588 30.11 -42.20 6.77
C ASP A 588 29.95 -41.21 5.61
N GLN A 589 29.94 -39.89 5.85
CA GLN A 589 29.92 -38.89 4.76
C GLN A 589 31.32 -38.51 4.25
N VAL A 590 32.38 -38.72 5.06
CA VAL A 590 33.77 -38.47 4.63
C VAL A 590 34.40 -39.68 3.92
N ARG A 591 33.81 -40.89 4.05
CA ARG A 591 34.32 -42.10 3.40
C ARG A 591 33.95 -42.28 1.92
N PHE A 592 33.09 -41.43 1.35
CA PHE A 592 32.67 -41.58 -0.04
C PHE A 592 33.53 -40.83 -1.09
N ILE A 593 34.59 -40.12 -0.66
CA ILE A 593 35.50 -39.39 -1.58
C ILE A 593 36.98 -39.83 -1.43
N GLY A 594 37.25 -40.94 -0.73
CA GLY A 594 38.63 -41.36 -0.51
C GLY A 594 38.84 -42.83 -0.16
N ALA A 595 38.55 -43.74 -1.09
CA ALA A 595 39.25 -45.03 -1.22
C ALA A 595 38.68 -45.86 -2.38
N ASN A 596 39.35 -45.81 -3.53
CA ASN A 596 39.75 -47.01 -4.27
C ASN A 596 40.76 -46.56 -5.32
N GLY A 597 42.02 -46.53 -4.91
CA GLY A 597 43.13 -46.54 -5.84
C GLY A 597 43.59 -47.97 -6.10
N ILE A 598 43.96 -48.20 -7.37
CA ILE A 598 45.09 -49.03 -7.82
C ILE A 598 44.76 -50.45 -8.32
N ASN A 599 45.21 -50.68 -9.57
CA ASN A 599 45.40 -51.91 -10.36
C ASN A 599 44.13 -52.55 -10.94
N ASP A 600 44.04 -52.91 -12.22
CA ASP A 600 45.06 -53.47 -13.10
C ASP A 600 44.78 -53.21 -14.59
N CYS A 601 45.82 -53.45 -15.36
CA CYS A 601 46.02 -53.27 -16.79
C CYS A 601 45.02 -53.96 -17.75
N ASN A 602 45.13 -53.48 -19.00
CA ASN A 602 45.00 -54.19 -20.27
C ASN A 602 43.73 -54.05 -21.13
N GLU A 603 44.02 -53.52 -22.33
CA GLU A 603 43.64 -54.03 -23.65
C GLU A 603 42.48 -53.37 -24.42
N SER A 604 42.92 -52.80 -25.55
CA SER A 604 42.31 -52.85 -26.89
C SER A 604 41.18 -51.89 -27.23
N THR A 605 41.60 -50.79 -27.87
CA THR A 605 40.99 -50.24 -29.10
C THR A 605 40.83 -51.31 -30.21
N PRO A 606 40.26 -51.02 -31.41
CA PRO A 606 39.51 -49.85 -31.88
C PRO A 606 38.22 -50.27 -32.65
N LEU A 607 37.48 -49.31 -33.23
CA LEU A 607 37.19 -49.28 -34.67
C LEU A 607 36.28 -48.09 -35.00
N GLY A 608 36.89 -47.12 -35.70
CA GLY A 608 36.50 -46.60 -37.03
C GLY A 608 35.08 -46.10 -37.28
N GLU A 609 34.86 -45.19 -38.21
CA GLU A 609 35.75 -44.48 -39.13
C GLU A 609 34.83 -43.51 -39.89
N GLU A 610 35.39 -42.35 -40.23
CA GLU A 610 35.16 -41.62 -41.48
C GLU A 610 33.79 -40.95 -41.78
N SER A 611 33.72 -39.78 -42.40
CA SER A 611 34.71 -38.78 -42.83
C SER A 611 33.96 -37.56 -43.42
N LYS A 612 34.48 -36.33 -43.23
CA LYS A 612 34.94 -35.36 -44.25
C LYS A 612 33.81 -34.65 -45.04
N VAL A 613 33.74 -33.33 -45.23
CA VAL A 613 34.70 -32.25 -45.66
C VAL A 613 33.75 -31.05 -46.00
N GLU A 614 34.00 -29.74 -45.86
CA GLU A 614 35.15 -28.88 -46.22
C GLU A 614 35.03 -27.47 -45.58
N SER A 615 36.18 -26.81 -45.44
CA SER A 615 36.54 -25.37 -45.26
C SER A 615 35.45 -24.27 -45.26
N GLY A 616 35.57 -23.13 -44.56
CA GLY A 616 36.65 -22.51 -43.79
C GLY A 616 36.50 -20.98 -43.81
N ASN A 617 36.67 -20.30 -42.66
CA ASN A 617 37.44 -19.05 -42.51
C ASN A 617 37.42 -18.54 -41.06
N LYS A 618 38.60 -18.10 -40.63
CA LYS A 618 38.93 -17.44 -39.35
C LYS A 618 38.30 -16.06 -39.24
N VAL A 619 37.89 -15.67 -38.03
CA VAL A 619 38.12 -14.32 -37.49
C VAL A 619 38.60 -14.47 -36.04
N GLU A 620 39.57 -13.64 -35.70
CA GLU A 620 40.39 -13.60 -34.49
C GLU A 620 39.58 -13.51 -33.19
N GLY A 621 40.04 -14.23 -32.16
CA GLY A 621 39.61 -14.04 -30.79
C GLY A 621 40.60 -13.14 -30.07
N ASP A 622 40.09 -12.06 -29.49
CA ASP A 622 40.80 -11.22 -28.52
C ASP A 622 40.41 -11.62 -27.07
N PRO A 623 41.30 -11.40 -26.09
CA PRO A 623 41.27 -12.07 -24.79
C PRO A 623 40.25 -11.45 -23.82
N ILE A 624 39.68 -12.32 -22.99
CA ILE A 624 38.75 -12.00 -21.91
C ILE A 624 39.55 -11.37 -20.77
N GLU A 625 39.37 -10.06 -20.51
CA GLU A 625 39.87 -9.42 -19.29
C GLU A 625 38.91 -9.70 -18.12
N GLU A 626 39.35 -10.57 -17.20
CA GLU A 626 38.73 -10.83 -15.91
C GLU A 626 39.30 -9.88 -14.84
N PHE A 627 38.44 -9.30 -13.99
CA PHE A 627 38.85 -8.40 -12.91
C PHE A 627 38.87 -9.16 -11.56
N GLU A 628 40.06 -9.38 -11.01
CA GLU A 628 40.27 -9.87 -9.64
C GLU A 628 40.21 -8.72 -8.61
N GLU A 629 39.52 -8.93 -7.49
CA GLU A 629 39.56 -8.04 -6.32
C GLU A 629 40.92 -8.13 -5.58
N PRO A 630 41.45 -7.02 -5.03
CA PRO A 630 42.67 -7.07 -4.22
C PRO A 630 42.41 -7.71 -2.85
N LYS A 631 43.22 -8.70 -2.47
CA LYS A 631 43.26 -9.32 -1.13
C LYS A 631 43.89 -8.37 -0.11
N GLU A 632 43.18 -8.05 0.97
CA GLU A 632 43.74 -7.38 2.14
C GLU A 632 44.29 -8.41 3.14
N GLU A 633 45.60 -8.37 3.38
CA GLU A 633 46.26 -9.07 4.49
C GLU A 633 46.98 -8.03 5.38
N GLN A 634 46.89 -8.26 6.69
CA GLN A 634 47.20 -7.36 7.81
C GLN A 634 48.63 -6.81 7.82
N MET A 635 48.79 -5.52 8.13
CA MET A 635 50.00 -4.98 8.76
C MET A 635 49.67 -3.78 9.64
N LEU A 636 49.86 -3.92 10.95
CA LEU A 636 50.44 -2.90 11.84
C LEU A 636 50.94 -3.61 13.11
N GLU A 637 52.19 -4.07 13.08
CA GLU A 637 53.01 -4.21 14.30
C GLU A 637 54.26 -3.35 14.17
N GLY A 638 54.52 -2.59 15.23
CA GLY A 638 55.72 -1.80 15.40
C GLY A 638 55.76 -1.19 16.80
N ASN A 639 56.18 -1.97 17.79
CA ASN A 639 57.27 -1.58 18.71
C ASN A 639 57.59 -2.65 19.75
N GLY A 640 58.85 -3.11 19.72
CA GLY A 640 59.67 -3.14 20.94
C GLY A 640 59.79 -4.43 21.73
N ALA A 641 60.68 -5.31 21.26
CA ALA A 641 61.65 -6.10 22.05
C ALA A 641 61.15 -7.03 23.18
N SER A 642 61.45 -8.33 23.08
CA SER A 642 62.58 -8.96 23.77
C SER A 642 62.52 -10.51 23.75
N LEU A 643 63.64 -11.11 23.32
CA LEU A 643 64.23 -12.40 23.70
C LEU A 643 63.41 -13.72 23.70
N CYS A 644 63.76 -14.54 22.70
CA CYS A 644 64.31 -15.90 22.79
C CYS A 644 63.79 -16.92 23.83
N HIS A 645 63.19 -17.96 23.24
CA HIS A 645 63.53 -19.39 23.35
C HIS A 645 62.88 -20.29 24.44
N LEU A 646 62.28 -21.38 23.90
CA LEU A 646 62.23 -22.77 24.39
C LEU A 646 61.47 -22.96 25.74
N LYS A 647 60.55 -23.91 25.94
CA LYS A 647 60.38 -25.24 25.34
C LYS A 647 59.09 -25.87 25.91
N THR A 648 58.42 -26.70 25.09
CA THR A 648 57.73 -27.97 25.43
C THR A 648 56.52 -28.05 26.37
N ARG A 649 55.39 -28.47 25.77
CA ARG A 649 54.68 -29.77 25.92
C ARG A 649 54.34 -30.28 27.33
N CYS A 650 53.05 -30.52 27.59
CA CYS A 650 52.33 -31.82 27.53
C CYS A 650 51.05 -31.78 28.38
N LYS A 651 49.89 -32.09 27.79
CA LYS A 651 49.06 -33.31 28.01
C LYS A 651 48.55 -33.49 29.45
N VAL A 652 47.25 -33.23 29.71
CA VAL A 652 46.12 -34.20 29.75
C VAL A 652 46.41 -35.34 30.75
N ILE A 653 45.61 -35.51 31.80
CA ILE A 653 44.59 -36.58 31.93
C ILE A 653 43.87 -36.39 33.30
N ASP A 654 42.53 -36.41 33.26
CA ASP A 654 41.54 -36.61 34.36
C ASP A 654 41.49 -38.13 34.73
N PRO A 655 40.64 -38.70 35.61
CA PRO A 655 39.72 -38.14 36.60
C PRO A 655 39.74 -38.91 37.96
N ASP A 656 38.97 -38.43 38.95
CA ASP A 656 37.77 -39.13 39.49
C ASP A 656 37.42 -38.85 40.97
N ALA A 657 36.12 -38.60 41.15
CA ALA A 657 35.20 -39.03 42.20
C ALA A 657 35.22 -38.43 43.64
N SER A 658 34.06 -37.81 43.95
CA SER A 658 33.22 -37.98 45.17
C SER A 658 33.69 -37.27 46.46
N THR A 659 32.87 -36.70 47.36
CA THR A 659 31.43 -36.76 47.66
C THR A 659 31.07 -35.64 48.67
N VAL A 660 29.86 -35.07 48.56
CA VAL A 660 28.85 -34.78 49.62
C VAL A 660 29.28 -34.12 50.97
N GLN A 661 28.73 -32.93 51.30
CA GLN A 661 27.73 -32.64 52.37
C GLN A 661 27.75 -31.18 52.88
N GLU A 662 26.55 -30.65 53.17
CA GLU A 662 26.22 -29.29 53.64
C GLU A 662 26.73 -28.91 55.06
N LYS A 663 27.03 -27.62 55.28
CA LYS A 663 26.49 -26.70 56.34
C LYS A 663 27.50 -25.69 56.90
N LEU A 664 27.16 -24.41 56.65
CA LEU A 664 26.98 -23.30 57.60
C LEU A 664 28.03 -22.96 58.69
N VAL A 665 28.19 -21.64 58.87
CA VAL A 665 28.80 -20.90 60.00
C VAL A 665 30.33 -20.78 59.90
N GLY A 666 30.94 -19.59 59.83
CA GLY A 666 30.62 -18.36 60.54
C GLY A 666 31.62 -18.18 61.68
N HIS A 667 32.25 -17.01 61.71
CA HIS A 667 32.84 -16.42 62.91
C HIS A 667 33.98 -17.19 63.61
N LEU A 668 35.19 -16.95 63.10
CA LEU A 668 36.26 -16.51 63.99
C LEU A 668 36.05 -15.02 64.29
N ASN A 669 35.10 -14.77 65.18
CA ASN A 669 34.90 -13.48 65.82
C ASN A 669 35.95 -13.31 66.91
N SER A 670 36.49 -12.10 67.01
CA SER A 670 36.83 -11.48 68.29
C SER A 670 37.97 -12.16 69.08
N ILE A 671 39.16 -11.57 69.26
CA ILE A 671 39.38 -10.38 70.08
C ILE A 671 40.85 -9.98 69.82
N VAL A 672 41.06 -9.04 68.91
CA VAL A 672 42.03 -7.94 69.14
C VAL A 672 41.34 -6.68 68.66
N MET A 673 40.29 -6.33 69.42
CA MET A 673 39.81 -4.98 69.54
C MET A 673 40.89 -4.12 70.23
N ALA A 674 40.90 -2.84 69.86
CA ALA A 674 41.26 -1.71 70.71
C ALA A 674 42.75 -1.42 70.98
N ALA A 675 43.47 -0.94 69.97
CA ALA A 675 44.50 0.11 70.12
C ALA A 675 44.96 0.67 68.75
N ASN A 676 44.07 1.32 67.98
CA ASN A 676 44.42 2.36 66.96
C ASN A 676 43.20 2.84 66.14
N ARG A 677 42.08 3.16 66.79
CA ARG A 677 40.93 3.82 66.13
C ARG A 677 40.32 4.90 67.03
N VAL A 678 41.12 5.91 67.38
CA VAL A 678 40.62 7.24 67.84
C VAL A 678 41.40 8.42 67.26
N MET A 679 42.54 8.25 66.58
CA MET A 679 43.26 9.37 65.95
C MET A 679 43.52 9.15 64.45
N VAL A 680 42.47 9.11 63.63
CA VAL A 680 42.38 9.81 62.33
C VAL A 680 40.89 9.93 61.98
N SER A 681 40.11 10.59 62.85
CA SER A 681 38.69 10.90 62.63
C SER A 681 38.46 12.39 62.32
N CYS A 682 39.51 13.16 62.01
CA CYS A 682 39.40 14.60 61.70
C CYS A 682 40.10 15.04 60.40
N VAL A 683 40.60 14.13 59.55
CA VAL A 683 41.29 14.52 58.29
C VAL A 683 40.68 13.88 57.04
N PHE A 684 39.82 12.86 57.18
CA PHE A 684 39.17 12.22 56.02
C PHE A 684 37.73 12.68 55.74
N SER A 685 37.17 13.58 56.57
CA SER A 685 35.91 14.28 56.32
C SER A 685 36.10 15.69 55.73
N GLY A 686 37.36 16.11 55.49
CA GLY A 686 37.70 17.43 54.94
C GLY A 686 38.27 17.41 53.51
N LEU A 687 38.68 16.25 52.98
CA LEU A 687 39.25 16.16 51.62
C LEU A 687 38.31 15.56 50.57
N VAL A 688 37.26 14.85 50.98
CA VAL A 688 36.20 14.39 50.07
C VAL A 688 35.15 15.49 49.83
N ALA A 689 35.07 16.49 50.70
CA ALA A 689 34.28 17.71 50.50
C ALA A 689 35.02 18.81 49.72
N LEU A 690 36.32 18.64 49.39
CA LEU A 690 37.09 19.59 48.57
C LEU A 690 37.47 19.06 47.17
N MET A 691 37.33 17.77 46.89
CA MET A 691 37.42 17.23 45.51
C MET A 691 36.06 16.96 44.86
N ALA A 692 34.95 17.20 45.57
CA ALA A 692 33.61 17.30 44.98
C ALA A 692 33.22 18.74 44.61
N ALA A 693 34.14 19.70 44.78
CA ALA A 693 33.93 21.13 44.50
C ALA A 693 34.87 21.71 43.42
N ALA A 694 35.62 20.87 42.70
CA ALA A 694 36.60 21.33 41.71
C ALA A 694 36.72 20.40 40.48
N THR A 695 35.58 19.99 39.94
CA THR A 695 35.34 19.75 38.50
C THR A 695 33.84 19.80 38.24
N MET A 696 33.18 20.83 38.76
CA MET A 696 32.09 21.39 37.96
C MET A 696 32.84 22.05 36.79
N PRO A 697 32.58 21.69 35.53
CA PRO A 697 32.69 22.72 34.52
C PRO A 697 31.77 23.82 35.06
N SER A 698 32.36 24.92 35.52
CA SER A 698 31.68 26.19 35.32
C SER A 698 31.60 26.23 33.80
N ALA A 699 30.51 25.68 33.25
CA ALA A 699 30.06 26.03 31.94
C ALA A 699 29.90 27.54 32.07
N VAL A 700 30.93 28.25 31.59
CA VAL A 700 30.68 29.53 30.99
C VAL A 700 29.57 29.21 30.02
N ALA A 701 28.36 29.62 30.40
CA ALA A 701 27.23 29.58 29.52
C ALA A 701 27.60 30.50 28.36
N ASP A 702 28.29 29.94 27.37
CA ASP A 702 28.05 30.29 25.97
C ASP A 702 26.67 29.72 25.61
N GLY A 703 25.67 30.08 26.41
CA GLY A 703 24.28 29.78 26.12
C GLY A 703 23.91 30.71 25.00
N GLU A 704 23.78 30.17 23.78
CA GLU A 704 23.03 30.86 22.75
C GLU A 704 21.72 31.36 23.39
N PRO A 705 21.32 32.61 23.12
CA PRO A 705 20.10 33.14 23.67
C PRO A 705 18.94 32.18 23.35
N PRO A 706 17.98 31.99 24.27
CA PRO A 706 16.85 31.10 24.03
C PRO A 706 16.18 31.47 22.70
N PRO A 707 15.67 30.47 21.93
CA PRO A 707 15.02 30.74 20.67
C PRO A 707 13.95 31.83 20.80
N ASN A 708 13.86 32.72 19.81
CA ASN A 708 12.79 33.70 19.74
C ASN A 708 11.47 33.02 19.36
N TYR A 709 10.78 32.46 20.35
CA TYR A 709 9.52 31.75 20.16
C TYR A 709 8.40 32.65 19.61
N ALA A 710 8.41 33.96 19.87
CA ALA A 710 7.46 34.90 19.27
C ALA A 710 7.59 34.96 17.74
N ASP A 711 8.82 35.07 17.25
CA ASP A 711 9.11 35.08 15.81
C ASP A 711 8.78 33.73 15.16
N ALA A 712 9.16 32.62 15.81
CA ALA A 712 8.79 31.27 15.36
C ALA A 712 7.27 31.08 15.28
N LEU A 713 6.51 31.53 16.29
CA LEU A 713 5.04 31.43 16.31
C LEU A 713 4.40 32.21 15.16
N SER A 714 4.82 33.46 14.97
CA SER A 714 4.31 34.34 13.91
C SER A 714 4.55 33.72 12.53
N LYS A 715 5.74 33.12 12.32
CA LYS A 715 6.11 32.42 11.10
C LYS A 715 5.33 31.12 10.93
N CYS A 716 5.17 30.33 12.00
CA CYS A 716 4.41 29.08 11.99
C CYS A 716 2.97 29.30 11.49
N LEU A 717 2.33 30.41 11.88
CA LEU A 717 1.00 30.79 11.37
C LEU A 717 1.03 31.31 9.93
N LEU A 718 2.10 32.00 9.53
CA LEU A 718 2.29 32.48 8.16
C LEU A 718 2.37 31.32 7.15
N PHE A 719 2.93 30.17 7.53
CA PHE A 719 2.99 28.97 6.68
C PHE A 719 1.62 28.55 6.16
N TYR A 720 0.58 28.60 6.99
CA TYR A 720 -0.77 28.24 6.55
C TYR A 720 -1.25 29.09 5.38
N GLU A 721 -0.87 30.37 5.32
CA GLU A 721 -1.20 31.21 4.16
C GLU A 721 -0.56 30.71 2.86
N GLY A 722 0.61 30.09 2.97
CA GLY A 722 1.34 29.47 1.88
C GLY A 722 0.70 28.17 1.37
N GLN A 723 -0.13 27.53 2.19
CA GLN A 723 -0.89 26.33 1.85
C GLN A 723 -2.32 26.62 1.35
N ARG A 724 -2.83 27.85 1.46
CA ARG A 724 -4.25 28.16 1.12
C ARG A 724 -4.56 27.78 -0.32
N SER A 725 -5.61 27.00 -0.57
CA SER A 725 -6.19 26.79 -1.89
C SER A 725 -7.41 27.70 -2.08
N GLY A 726 -7.80 27.99 -3.32
CA GLY A 726 -8.96 28.81 -3.64
C GLY A 726 -8.65 30.29 -3.81
N LYS A 727 -9.69 31.12 -3.62
CA LYS A 727 -9.61 32.58 -3.76
C LYS A 727 -9.04 33.21 -2.48
N LEU A 728 -7.85 33.80 -2.57
CA LEU A 728 -7.13 34.35 -1.43
C LEU A 728 -7.76 35.66 -0.92
N PRO A 729 -7.69 35.93 0.40
CA PRO A 729 -8.24 37.15 0.96
C PRO A 729 -7.30 38.34 0.67
N PRO A 730 -7.81 39.57 0.65
CA PRO A 730 -6.97 40.77 0.49
C PRO A 730 -5.98 40.98 1.65
N THR A 731 -6.19 40.29 2.78
CA THR A 731 -5.31 40.29 3.95
C THR A 731 -4.17 39.27 3.87
N GLN A 732 -4.06 38.50 2.78
CA GLN A 732 -2.96 37.57 2.53
C GLN A 732 -1.61 38.30 2.65
N ARG A 733 -0.69 37.73 3.43
CA ARG A 733 0.66 38.25 3.70
C ARG A 733 1.73 37.57 2.83
N LEU A 734 1.57 36.28 2.53
CA LEU A 734 2.44 35.57 1.57
C LEU A 734 2.01 35.89 0.12
N ASN A 735 2.48 37.03 -0.37
CA ASN A 735 2.01 37.64 -1.62
C ASN A 735 2.46 36.93 -2.91
N TRP A 736 3.42 36.01 -2.83
CA TRP A 736 3.85 35.21 -3.98
C TRP A 736 2.83 34.12 -4.36
N ARG A 737 1.94 33.75 -3.43
CA ARG A 737 0.75 32.93 -3.70
C ARG A 737 -0.35 33.76 -4.34
N LYS A 738 -1.07 33.20 -5.30
CA LYS A 738 -2.29 33.81 -5.88
C LYS A 738 -3.47 32.84 -5.83
N ASP A 739 -4.61 33.32 -6.32
CA ASP A 739 -5.84 32.52 -6.45
C ASP A 739 -5.57 31.26 -7.29
N SER A 740 -6.00 30.10 -6.78
CA SER A 740 -5.78 28.79 -7.42
C SER A 740 -6.99 27.87 -7.22
N ALA A 741 -7.08 26.78 -8.00
CA ALA A 741 -8.09 25.74 -7.82
C ALA A 741 -9.55 26.25 -7.76
N LEU A 742 -9.86 27.29 -8.55
CA LEU A 742 -11.15 28.00 -8.49
C LEU A 742 -12.36 27.21 -9.04
N ASN A 743 -12.12 26.02 -9.59
CA ASN A 743 -13.14 25.13 -10.14
C ASN A 743 -13.33 23.85 -9.31
N ASP A 744 -12.73 23.77 -8.11
CA ASP A 744 -12.85 22.61 -7.23
C ASP A 744 -14.31 22.27 -6.93
N GLY A 745 -14.69 21.01 -7.18
CA GLY A 745 -16.05 20.51 -6.97
C GLY A 745 -16.99 20.64 -8.16
N GLN A 746 -16.57 21.30 -9.25
CA GLN A 746 -17.40 21.49 -10.45
C GLN A 746 -17.83 20.17 -11.10
N ASP A 747 -16.97 19.16 -11.09
CA ASP A 747 -17.24 17.80 -11.61
C ASP A 747 -18.34 17.08 -10.82
N ALA A 748 -18.49 17.41 -9.53
CA ALA A 748 -19.52 16.90 -8.65
C ALA A 748 -20.71 17.87 -8.45
N GLY A 749 -20.73 19.00 -9.15
CA GLY A 749 -21.78 20.01 -9.06
C GLY A 749 -21.86 20.72 -7.70
N VAL A 750 -20.73 20.88 -7.01
CA VAL A 750 -20.60 21.51 -5.68
C VAL A 750 -19.50 22.57 -5.67
N ASP A 751 -19.56 23.51 -4.73
CA ASP A 751 -18.44 24.42 -4.45
C ASP A 751 -17.53 23.79 -3.40
N LEU A 752 -16.35 23.35 -3.83
CA LEU A 752 -15.29 22.89 -2.94
C LEU A 752 -14.06 23.81 -3.01
N VAL A 753 -14.18 25.04 -3.49
CA VAL A 753 -13.09 26.03 -3.51
C VAL A 753 -12.71 26.44 -2.08
N GLY A 754 -11.41 26.49 -1.79
CA GLY A 754 -10.88 26.77 -0.44
C GLY A 754 -10.09 25.61 0.13
N GLY A 755 -9.85 25.64 1.45
CA GLY A 755 -9.10 24.62 2.17
C GLY A 755 -7.59 24.79 2.01
N TYR A 756 -6.84 23.78 2.44
CA TYR A 756 -5.38 23.77 2.34
C TYR A 756 -4.90 22.69 1.37
N TYR A 757 -3.86 23.01 0.60
CA TYR A 757 -3.02 21.97 0.03
C TYR A 757 -2.28 21.25 1.15
N ASP A 758 -2.16 19.93 1.01
CA ASP A 758 -1.73 19.06 2.08
C ASP A 758 -0.26 19.28 2.48
N ALA A 759 0.63 19.26 1.48
CA ALA A 759 2.07 19.26 1.66
C ALA A 759 2.78 20.08 0.57
N GLY A 760 3.72 19.47 -0.16
CA GLY A 760 4.39 20.06 -1.33
C GLY A 760 3.60 19.99 -2.64
N ASP A 761 2.44 19.35 -2.60
CA ASP A 761 1.53 19.06 -3.71
C ASP A 761 0.33 19.99 -3.77
N ASN A 762 -0.54 19.79 -4.78
CA ASN A 762 -1.75 20.59 -4.91
C ASN A 762 -3.04 19.76 -4.71
N VAL A 763 -2.92 18.59 -4.06
CA VAL A 763 -4.05 17.77 -3.65
C VAL A 763 -4.59 18.26 -2.31
N LYS A 764 -5.91 18.18 -2.16
CA LYS A 764 -6.59 18.44 -0.88
C LYS A 764 -7.01 17.13 -0.26
N PHE A 765 -6.13 16.51 0.52
CA PHE A 765 -6.46 15.31 1.29
C PHE A 765 -7.25 15.66 2.55
N GLY A 766 -8.50 15.23 2.63
CA GLY A 766 -9.42 15.61 3.70
C GLY A 766 -9.07 15.00 5.07
N PHE A 767 -8.48 13.80 5.10
CA PHE A 767 -8.14 13.13 6.34
C PHE A 767 -7.02 13.85 7.14
N PRO A 768 -5.80 14.07 6.59
CA PRO A 768 -4.77 14.87 7.25
C PRO A 768 -5.16 16.35 7.43
N MET A 769 -5.98 16.92 6.56
CA MET A 769 -6.50 18.27 6.72
C MET A 769 -7.45 18.38 7.92
N ALA A 770 -8.34 17.41 8.12
CA ALA A 770 -9.19 17.38 9.30
C ALA A 770 -8.36 17.26 10.58
N TYR A 771 -7.35 16.38 10.60
CA TYR A 771 -6.42 16.25 11.73
C TYR A 771 -5.67 17.55 12.04
N THR A 772 -5.19 18.25 11.01
CA THR A 772 -4.62 19.60 11.15
C THR A 772 -5.60 20.55 11.84
N GLY A 773 -6.87 20.54 11.41
CA GLY A 773 -7.93 21.35 12.00
C GLY A 773 -8.15 21.05 13.48
N THR A 774 -8.18 19.77 13.85
CA THR A 774 -8.33 19.35 15.24
C THR A 774 -7.16 19.83 16.11
N LEU A 775 -5.92 19.63 15.68
CA LEU A 775 -4.74 20.05 16.45
C LEU A 775 -4.56 21.56 16.53
N LEU A 776 -4.89 22.29 15.46
CA LEU A 776 -4.84 23.75 15.48
C LEU A 776 -5.92 24.31 16.41
N ALA A 777 -7.13 23.75 16.39
CA ALA A 777 -8.18 24.08 17.35
C ALA A 777 -7.77 23.72 18.78
N TRP A 778 -7.16 22.55 19.00
CA TRP A 778 -6.70 22.14 20.32
C TRP A 778 -5.62 23.09 20.86
N SER A 779 -4.68 23.50 20.01
CA SER A 779 -3.68 24.53 20.35
C SER A 779 -4.32 25.85 20.78
N ILE A 780 -5.36 26.30 20.07
CA ILE A 780 -6.09 27.52 20.44
C ILE A 780 -6.82 27.35 21.78
N ILE A 781 -7.46 26.19 22.00
CA ILE A 781 -8.22 25.92 23.24
C ILE A 781 -7.30 25.92 24.47
N GLU A 782 -6.16 25.23 24.41
CA GLU A 782 -5.28 25.03 25.57
C GLU A 782 -4.38 26.26 25.86
N PHE A 783 -4.07 27.05 24.82
CA PHE A 783 -3.07 28.12 24.86
C PHE A 783 -3.58 29.50 24.41
N SER A 784 -4.90 29.72 24.44
CA SER A 784 -5.52 31.00 24.01
C SER A 784 -4.92 32.24 24.68
N GLU A 785 -4.60 32.17 25.98
CA GLU A 785 -3.99 33.28 26.73
C GLU A 785 -2.51 33.51 26.37
N GLU A 786 -1.80 32.44 26.01
CA GLU A 786 -0.40 32.46 25.61
C GLU A 786 -0.22 32.94 24.16
N LEU A 787 -1.20 32.70 23.29
CA LEU A 787 -1.20 33.15 21.88
C LEU A 787 -1.19 34.69 21.76
N GLY A 788 -1.82 35.40 22.70
CA GLY A 788 -1.80 36.86 22.75
C GLY A 788 -2.23 37.49 21.41
N PRO A 789 -1.41 38.38 20.79
CA PRO A 789 -1.75 39.00 19.51
C PRO A 789 -1.94 38.01 18.35
N GLU A 790 -1.26 36.86 18.38
CA GLU A 790 -1.30 35.85 17.31
C GLU A 790 -2.61 35.03 17.32
N LEU A 791 -3.44 35.17 18.35
CA LEU A 791 -4.74 34.49 18.44
C LEU A 791 -5.65 34.82 17.23
N ALA A 792 -5.60 36.04 16.72
CA ALA A 792 -6.37 36.44 15.55
C ALA A 792 -5.92 35.66 14.29
N HIS A 793 -4.61 35.54 14.07
CA HIS A 793 -4.07 34.79 12.94
C HIS A 793 -4.30 33.27 13.09
N ALA A 794 -4.24 32.75 14.32
CA ALA A 794 -4.61 31.36 14.60
C ALA A 794 -6.10 31.08 14.27
N HIS A 795 -7.00 31.99 14.66
CA HIS A 795 -8.40 31.91 14.29
C HIS A 795 -8.63 32.03 12.78
N GLU A 796 -7.90 32.90 12.07
CA GLU A 796 -7.99 33.01 10.62
C GLU A 796 -7.53 31.74 9.90
N ALA A 797 -6.44 31.10 10.38
CA ALA A 797 -5.98 29.83 9.85
C ALA A 797 -7.00 28.70 10.09
N LEU A 798 -7.52 28.60 11.31
CA LEU A 798 -8.54 27.59 11.64
C LEU A 798 -9.86 27.82 10.88
N ARG A 799 -10.26 29.09 10.69
CA ARG A 799 -11.48 29.42 9.94
C ARG A 799 -11.36 29.02 8.48
N TRP A 800 -10.22 29.30 7.83
CA TRP A 800 -9.97 28.91 6.44
C TRP A 800 -10.18 27.41 6.19
N LEU A 801 -9.71 26.59 7.14
CA LEU A 801 -9.86 25.14 7.12
C LEU A 801 -11.31 24.72 7.35
N THR A 802 -11.93 25.26 8.39
CA THR A 802 -13.29 24.85 8.79
C THR A 802 -14.37 25.31 7.82
N ASP A 803 -14.20 26.46 7.16
CA ASP A 803 -15.07 26.90 6.06
C ASP A 803 -15.07 25.86 4.92
N TYR A 804 -13.91 25.28 4.61
CA TYR A 804 -13.82 24.21 3.62
C TYR A 804 -14.46 22.90 4.11
N LEU A 805 -14.24 22.50 5.37
CA LEU A 805 -14.90 21.31 5.93
C LEU A 805 -16.43 21.45 5.96
N LEU A 806 -16.96 22.66 6.19
CA LEU A 806 -18.39 22.95 6.07
C LEU A 806 -18.89 22.81 4.62
N LYS A 807 -18.10 23.17 3.61
CA LYS A 807 -18.46 22.89 2.21
C LYS A 807 -18.44 21.38 1.90
N ALA A 808 -17.35 20.71 2.31
CA ALA A 808 -17.12 19.28 2.07
C ALA A 808 -18.16 18.36 2.72
N THR A 809 -18.85 18.83 3.77
CA THR A 809 -19.86 18.07 4.52
C THR A 809 -21.27 18.64 4.38
N ALA A 810 -21.50 19.53 3.40
CA ALA A 810 -22.79 20.22 3.25
C ALA A 810 -23.93 19.29 2.82
N GLN A 811 -23.62 18.18 2.14
CA GLN A 811 -24.62 17.23 1.68
C GLN A 811 -24.86 16.12 2.73
N PRO A 812 -26.13 15.79 3.05
CA PRO A 812 -26.43 14.68 3.96
C PRO A 812 -25.88 13.34 3.47
N ASN A 813 -25.41 12.50 4.40
CA ASN A 813 -24.86 11.15 4.15
C ASN A 813 -23.75 11.10 3.09
N ARG A 814 -23.02 12.19 2.91
CA ARG A 814 -21.95 12.30 1.93
C ARG A 814 -20.90 13.28 2.43
N ILE A 815 -19.64 12.87 2.32
CA ILE A 815 -18.50 13.71 2.69
C ILE A 815 -17.54 13.71 1.52
N PHE A 816 -17.19 14.89 1.03
CA PHE A 816 -16.12 15.08 0.05
C PHE A 816 -14.79 15.04 0.78
N VAL A 817 -14.01 13.99 0.52
CA VAL A 817 -12.80 13.69 1.31
C VAL A 817 -11.52 13.99 0.55
N GLN A 818 -11.60 14.25 -0.76
CA GLN A 818 -10.44 14.64 -1.55
C GLN A 818 -10.82 15.43 -2.80
N VAL A 819 -9.99 16.41 -3.15
CA VAL A 819 -10.05 17.10 -4.45
C VAL A 819 -8.66 17.11 -5.07
N GLY A 820 -8.54 16.55 -6.27
CA GLY A 820 -7.24 16.29 -6.95
C GLY A 820 -7.02 14.81 -7.19
N ASP A 821 -6.75 14.42 -8.44
CA ASP A 821 -6.20 13.10 -8.76
C ASP A 821 -4.72 13.08 -8.34
N PRO A 822 -4.35 12.25 -7.35
CA PRO A 822 -3.03 12.37 -6.74
C PRO A 822 -1.92 11.87 -7.67
N TYR A 823 -2.21 10.92 -8.56
CA TYR A 823 -1.23 10.47 -9.53
C TYR A 823 -0.99 11.53 -10.61
N SER A 824 -2.05 12.17 -11.10
CA SER A 824 -1.92 13.27 -12.06
C SER A 824 -1.16 14.45 -11.46
N ASP A 825 -1.50 14.84 -10.23
CA ASP A 825 -0.85 15.95 -9.51
C ASP A 825 0.63 15.64 -9.23
N HIS A 826 0.94 14.42 -8.76
CA HIS A 826 2.31 14.02 -8.40
C HIS A 826 3.20 13.75 -9.61
N ASN A 827 2.63 13.45 -10.77
CA ASN A 827 3.37 13.37 -12.03
C ASN A 827 3.73 14.74 -12.64
N CYS A 828 3.23 15.83 -12.05
CA CYS A 828 3.41 17.19 -12.53
C CYS A 828 4.10 18.09 -11.49
N TRP A 829 4.98 18.96 -11.98
CA TRP A 829 5.63 19.98 -11.15
C TRP A 829 5.23 21.36 -11.67
N GLU A 830 4.03 21.80 -11.32
CA GLU A 830 3.45 23.07 -11.79
C GLU A 830 3.01 23.96 -10.63
N ARG A 831 2.75 25.23 -10.93
CA ARG A 831 2.28 26.20 -9.92
C ARG A 831 0.81 25.90 -9.59
N PRO A 832 0.39 26.03 -8.32
CA PRO A 832 -1.02 25.89 -7.95
C PRO A 832 -1.95 26.77 -8.80
N GLU A 833 -1.50 27.97 -9.14
CA GLU A 833 -2.23 28.97 -9.93
C GLU A 833 -2.44 28.56 -11.39
N ASP A 834 -1.57 27.72 -11.95
CA ASP A 834 -1.56 27.34 -13.37
C ASP A 834 -2.13 25.95 -13.66
N MET A 835 -2.55 25.22 -12.61
CA MET A 835 -2.85 23.80 -12.68
C MET A 835 -3.72 23.41 -13.88
N ASP A 836 -3.24 22.44 -14.64
CA ASP A 836 -3.99 21.77 -15.71
C ASP A 836 -4.24 20.28 -15.46
N THR A 837 -3.73 19.77 -14.33
CA THR A 837 -3.97 18.41 -13.82
C THR A 837 -5.44 18.16 -13.47
N LEU A 838 -5.85 16.88 -13.50
CA LEU A 838 -7.22 16.50 -13.17
C LEU A 838 -7.53 16.75 -11.69
N ARG A 839 -8.52 17.62 -11.43
CA ARG A 839 -8.97 17.97 -10.08
C ARG A 839 -10.23 17.21 -9.64
N THR A 840 -10.21 15.88 -9.83
CA THR A 840 -11.32 14.97 -9.52
C THR A 840 -11.75 15.09 -8.07
N THR A 841 -13.06 15.13 -7.83
CA THR A 841 -13.67 15.14 -6.50
C THR A 841 -13.97 13.70 -6.05
N TYR A 842 -13.42 13.29 -4.90
CA TYR A 842 -13.70 11.99 -4.28
C TYR A 842 -14.54 12.15 -3.00
N GLN A 843 -15.42 11.20 -2.77
CA GLN A 843 -16.39 11.24 -1.67
C GLN A 843 -16.59 9.88 -1.03
N VAL A 844 -16.96 9.88 0.24
CA VAL A 844 -17.53 8.74 0.94
C VAL A 844 -19.03 8.96 1.17
N ASN A 845 -19.79 7.89 1.25
CA ASN A 845 -21.24 7.91 1.47
C ASN A 845 -21.71 6.64 2.20
N ASP A 846 -23.01 6.49 2.37
CA ASP A 846 -23.65 5.35 3.05
C ASP A 846 -23.36 3.97 2.43
N THR A 847 -23.04 3.91 1.13
CA THR A 847 -22.66 2.66 0.44
C THR A 847 -21.15 2.44 0.35
N HIS A 848 -20.37 3.52 0.45
CA HIS A 848 -18.90 3.54 0.40
C HIS A 848 -18.40 4.36 1.58
N PRO A 849 -18.44 3.79 2.80
CA PRO A 849 -18.19 4.52 4.04
C PRO A 849 -16.75 4.98 4.21
N GLY A 850 -16.54 5.91 5.13
CA GLY A 850 -15.23 6.37 5.58
C GLY A 850 -15.33 6.90 6.99
N SER A 851 -15.30 6.00 7.97
CA SER A 851 -15.54 6.28 9.38
C SER A 851 -14.41 7.08 10.02
N GLU A 852 -13.17 6.80 9.64
CA GLU A 852 -11.96 7.48 10.06
C GLU A 852 -12.00 8.97 9.66
N VAL A 853 -12.12 9.25 8.36
CA VAL A 853 -12.17 10.62 7.85
C VAL A 853 -13.41 11.37 8.32
N ALA A 854 -14.55 10.68 8.50
CA ALA A 854 -15.74 11.28 9.11
C ALA A 854 -15.53 11.61 10.59
N GLY A 855 -14.96 10.68 11.37
CA GLY A 855 -14.65 10.86 12.79
C GLY A 855 -13.68 12.01 13.02
N GLU A 856 -12.61 12.09 12.23
CA GLU A 856 -11.65 13.20 12.31
C GLU A 856 -12.25 14.53 11.85
N THR A 857 -13.05 14.54 10.78
CA THR A 857 -13.75 15.77 10.34
C THR A 857 -14.71 16.27 11.42
N ALA A 858 -15.42 15.36 12.09
CA ALA A 858 -16.27 15.72 13.21
C ALA A 858 -15.47 16.23 14.42
N ALA A 859 -14.32 15.61 14.73
CA ALA A 859 -13.41 16.09 15.76
C ALA A 859 -12.94 17.52 15.49
N ALA A 860 -12.51 17.81 14.25
CA ALA A 860 -12.04 19.12 13.83
C ALA A 860 -13.12 20.20 13.99
N LEU A 861 -14.34 19.92 13.50
CA LEU A 861 -15.48 20.83 13.61
C LEU A 861 -15.92 21.02 15.08
N ALA A 862 -15.93 19.95 15.88
CA ALA A 862 -16.28 20.02 17.29
C ALA A 862 -15.25 20.82 18.10
N ALA A 863 -13.96 20.55 17.92
CA ALA A 863 -12.88 21.31 18.56
C ALA A 863 -12.92 22.78 18.13
N ALA A 864 -13.07 23.07 16.84
CA ALA A 864 -13.18 24.43 16.34
C ALA A 864 -14.40 25.18 16.92
N SER A 865 -15.52 24.50 17.14
CA SER A 865 -16.69 25.09 17.79
C SER A 865 -16.39 25.59 19.22
N ILE A 866 -15.43 24.96 19.92
CA ILE A 866 -14.98 25.41 21.24
C ILE A 866 -14.04 26.61 21.07
N ALA A 867 -13.08 26.53 20.14
CA ALA A 867 -12.12 27.60 19.87
C ALA A 867 -12.81 28.92 19.49
N PHE A 868 -13.85 28.87 18.66
CA PHE A 868 -14.61 30.06 18.24
C PHE A 868 -15.72 30.47 19.21
N ARG A 869 -16.00 29.69 20.27
CA ARG A 869 -17.19 29.90 21.12
C ARG A 869 -17.27 31.31 21.71
N SER A 870 -16.13 31.90 22.06
CA SER A 870 -16.05 33.23 22.65
C SER A 870 -15.99 34.36 21.61
N SER A 871 -15.42 34.11 20.43
CA SER A 871 -15.16 35.12 19.40
C SER A 871 -16.27 35.22 18.34
N ASP A 872 -16.87 34.09 17.96
CA ASP A 872 -17.98 33.99 17.00
C ASP A 872 -18.94 32.84 17.40
N PRO A 873 -19.88 33.10 18.31
CA PRO A 873 -20.81 32.07 18.81
C PRO A 873 -21.71 31.48 17.72
N ALA A 874 -22.09 32.27 16.71
CA ALA A 874 -22.97 31.82 15.64
C ALA A 874 -22.26 30.82 14.73
N TYR A 875 -21.02 31.12 14.34
CA TYR A 875 -20.19 30.19 13.59
C TYR A 875 -19.87 28.94 14.41
N ALA A 876 -19.60 29.09 15.71
CA ALA A 876 -19.40 27.97 16.61
C ALA A 876 -20.62 27.03 16.68
N ASP A 877 -21.84 27.55 16.67
CA ASP A 877 -23.06 26.73 16.62
C ASP A 877 -23.22 25.98 15.30
N GLU A 878 -22.90 26.62 14.17
CA GLU A 878 -22.90 25.98 12.86
C GLU A 878 -21.91 24.81 12.80
N LEU A 879 -20.67 25.05 13.24
CA LEU A 879 -19.62 24.04 13.33
C LEU A 879 -20.04 22.85 14.20
N LEU A 880 -20.56 23.13 15.40
CA LEU A 880 -21.00 22.07 16.32
C LEU A 880 -22.17 21.28 15.77
N SER A 881 -23.14 21.96 15.13
CA SER A 881 -24.26 21.29 14.47
C SER A 881 -23.76 20.36 13.37
N ARG A 882 -22.82 20.82 12.54
CA ARG A 882 -22.24 19.99 11.47
C ARG A 882 -21.45 18.82 12.04
N ALA A 883 -20.61 19.06 13.06
CA ALA A 883 -19.81 18.03 13.72
C ALA A 883 -20.67 16.84 14.17
N LYS A 884 -21.82 17.12 14.81
CA LYS A 884 -22.78 16.08 15.23
C LYS A 884 -23.29 15.26 14.06
N THR A 885 -23.67 15.90 12.95
CA THR A 885 -24.20 15.18 11.77
C THR A 885 -23.14 14.34 11.08
N VAL A 886 -21.90 14.85 10.97
CA VAL A 886 -20.77 14.15 10.34
C VAL A 886 -20.33 12.95 11.18
N TYR A 887 -20.25 13.13 12.51
CA TYR A 887 -19.98 12.04 13.43
C TYR A 887 -21.04 10.95 13.33
N ASN A 888 -22.32 11.33 13.31
CA ASN A 888 -23.41 10.37 13.26
C ASN A 888 -23.37 9.57 11.95
N PHE A 889 -22.99 10.19 10.83
CA PHE A 889 -22.73 9.50 9.56
C PHE A 889 -21.62 8.44 9.71
N GLY A 890 -20.43 8.83 10.19
CA GLY A 890 -19.30 7.91 10.36
C GLY A 890 -19.59 6.78 11.36
N HIS A 891 -20.30 7.08 12.44
CA HIS A 891 -20.69 6.09 13.45
C HIS A 891 -21.76 5.11 12.96
N THR A 892 -22.69 5.57 12.11
CA THR A 892 -23.79 4.75 11.57
C THR A 892 -23.33 3.87 10.41
N TYR A 893 -22.55 4.44 9.48
CA TYR A 893 -22.08 3.76 8.28
C TYR A 893 -20.59 3.43 8.44
N GLN A 894 -20.33 2.33 9.15
CA GLN A 894 -18.97 1.96 9.52
C GLN A 894 -18.21 1.29 8.37
N GLY A 895 -16.97 1.74 8.15
CA GLY A 895 -16.05 1.15 7.19
C GLY A 895 -14.97 2.13 6.76
N SER A 896 -13.85 1.56 6.29
CA SER A 896 -12.66 2.32 5.94
C SER A 896 -12.80 3.02 4.59
N TYR A 897 -12.45 4.31 4.54
CA TYR A 897 -12.34 5.06 3.29
C TYR A 897 -11.24 4.51 2.37
N GLY A 898 -10.22 3.86 2.95
CA GLY A 898 -9.18 3.16 2.21
C GLY A 898 -9.74 1.98 1.43
N THR A 899 -10.75 1.29 1.97
CA THR A 899 -11.49 0.25 1.23
C THR A 899 -12.43 0.86 0.19
N SER A 900 -13.10 1.97 0.54
CA SER A 900 -14.06 2.65 -0.34
C SER A 900 -13.44 3.32 -1.56
N LEU A 901 -12.28 3.93 -1.40
CA LEU A 901 -11.60 4.72 -2.44
C LEU A 901 -10.33 4.05 -2.96
N GLY A 902 -9.78 3.07 -2.24
CA GLY A 902 -8.66 2.25 -2.70
C GLY A 902 -7.45 3.09 -3.09
N LYS A 903 -7.00 2.90 -4.34
CA LYS A 903 -5.79 3.54 -4.88
C LYS A 903 -5.82 5.07 -4.91
N TRP A 904 -6.99 5.70 -4.74
CA TRP A 904 -7.11 7.15 -4.79
C TRP A 904 -6.69 7.83 -3.49
N VAL A 905 -6.67 7.08 -2.39
CA VAL A 905 -6.22 7.54 -1.07
C VAL A 905 -4.98 6.76 -0.60
N CYS A 906 -4.87 5.48 -0.96
CA CYS A 906 -3.67 4.67 -0.75
C CYS A 906 -2.78 4.63 -2.01
N PRO A 907 -1.46 4.85 -1.93
CA PRO A 907 -0.60 4.76 -0.73
C PRO A 907 -0.33 6.10 -0.03
N PHE A 908 -1.09 7.16 -0.31
CA PHE A 908 -0.80 8.51 0.20
C PHE A 908 -1.17 8.65 1.68
N TYR A 909 -2.46 8.47 1.99
CA TYR A 909 -3.01 8.53 3.34
C TYR A 909 -3.86 7.29 3.61
N CYS A 910 -3.21 6.12 3.74
CA CYS A 910 -3.93 4.90 4.07
C CYS A 910 -4.43 4.90 5.51
N ASP A 911 -5.58 4.26 5.73
CA ASP A 911 -5.99 3.81 7.05
C ASP A 911 -5.17 2.57 7.43
N TYR A 912 -4.23 2.72 8.36
CA TYR A 912 -3.42 1.61 8.91
C TYR A 912 -3.86 1.19 10.31
N SER A 913 -4.44 2.12 11.08
CA SER A 913 -4.79 1.91 12.49
C SER A 913 -6.21 1.33 12.67
N GLY A 914 -7.06 1.45 11.65
CA GLY A 914 -8.50 1.27 11.72
C GLY A 914 -9.22 2.61 11.79
N TYR A 915 -10.52 2.56 12.09
CA TYR A 915 -11.35 3.77 12.27
C TYR A 915 -11.88 3.92 13.71
N GLN A 916 -11.52 2.98 14.59
CA GLN A 916 -12.05 2.91 15.95
C GLN A 916 -11.55 4.07 16.81
N ASP A 917 -10.28 4.45 16.65
CA ASP A 917 -9.71 5.58 17.37
C ASP A 917 -10.25 6.91 16.87
N GLU A 918 -10.55 7.12 15.59
CA GLU A 918 -11.22 8.35 15.10
C GLU A 918 -12.66 8.45 15.60
N LEU A 919 -13.41 7.34 15.65
CA LEU A 919 -14.76 7.35 16.21
C LEU A 919 -14.74 7.64 17.72
N LEU A 920 -13.73 7.18 18.44
CA LEU A 920 -13.54 7.51 19.85
C LEU A 920 -13.06 8.96 20.03
N TRP A 921 -12.14 9.42 19.19
CA TRP A 921 -11.61 10.77 19.15
C TRP A 921 -12.68 11.81 18.86
N GLY A 922 -13.50 11.58 17.83
CA GLY A 922 -14.65 12.41 17.49
C GLY A 922 -15.68 12.45 18.63
N ALA A 923 -15.94 11.31 19.29
CA ALA A 923 -16.81 11.27 20.47
C ALA A 923 -16.24 12.07 21.63
N ALA A 924 -14.93 11.97 21.89
CA ALA A 924 -14.24 12.70 22.95
C ALA A 924 -14.32 14.21 22.76
N TRP A 925 -14.15 14.70 21.52
CA TRP A 925 -14.29 16.12 21.20
C TRP A 925 -15.74 16.61 21.27
N LEU A 926 -16.68 15.82 20.75
CA LEU A 926 -18.11 16.15 20.85
C LEU A 926 -18.59 16.15 22.31
N ASN A 927 -18.09 15.23 23.14
CA ASN A 927 -18.35 15.25 24.57
C ASN A 927 -17.77 16.52 25.21
N ARG A 928 -16.53 16.90 24.89
CA ARG A 928 -15.94 18.16 25.39
C ARG A 928 -16.76 19.38 24.98
N ALA A 929 -17.29 19.40 23.76
CA ALA A 929 -18.08 20.52 23.24
C ALA A 929 -19.53 20.58 23.78
N THR A 930 -20.10 19.45 24.21
CA THR A 930 -21.55 19.35 24.51
C THR A 930 -21.90 18.87 25.91
N SER A 931 -20.98 18.16 26.59
CA SER A 931 -21.26 17.38 27.80
C SER A 931 -22.42 16.38 27.65
N SER A 932 -22.70 15.90 26.43
CA SER A 932 -23.81 14.97 26.16
C SER A 932 -23.52 13.56 26.68
N SER A 933 -24.47 12.97 27.40
CA SER A 933 -24.40 11.58 27.87
C SER A 933 -24.32 10.55 26.72
N GLU A 934 -24.80 10.91 25.53
CA GLU A 934 -24.70 10.07 24.34
C GLU A 934 -23.24 9.82 23.96
N TYR A 935 -22.45 10.89 23.81
CA TYR A 935 -21.03 10.78 23.48
C TYR A 935 -20.22 10.18 24.63
N GLN A 936 -20.61 10.40 25.89
CA GLN A 936 -20.02 9.67 27.03
C GLN A 936 -20.21 8.16 26.89
N ASN A 937 -21.40 7.71 26.49
CA ASN A 937 -21.64 6.29 26.25
C ASN A 937 -20.78 5.79 25.08
N HIS A 938 -20.66 6.55 23.99
CA HIS A 938 -19.80 6.16 22.86
C HIS A 938 -18.33 6.06 23.27
N ILE A 939 -17.85 6.94 24.15
CA ILE A 939 -16.51 6.88 24.72
C ILE A 939 -16.31 5.59 25.52
N ILE A 940 -17.24 5.28 26.43
CA ILE A 940 -17.17 4.07 27.28
C ILE A 940 -17.10 2.80 26.42
N HIS A 941 -17.93 2.70 25.37
CA HIS A 941 -17.91 1.55 24.47
C HIS A 941 -16.68 1.55 23.56
N GLY A 942 -16.26 2.73 23.06
CA GLY A 942 -15.12 2.88 22.16
C GLY A 942 -13.79 2.47 22.81
N ILE A 943 -13.57 2.81 24.09
CA ILE A 943 -12.37 2.39 24.84
C ILE A 943 -12.26 0.85 24.87
N GLN A 944 -13.38 0.14 24.99
CA GLN A 944 -13.40 -1.33 24.99
C GLN A 944 -13.13 -1.94 23.61
N GLN A 945 -13.34 -1.17 22.55
CA GLN A 945 -13.17 -1.60 21.16
C GLN A 945 -11.83 -1.20 20.55
N MET A 946 -11.06 -0.33 21.21
CA MET A 946 -9.73 0.01 20.75
C MET A 946 -8.83 -1.25 20.77
N PRO A 947 -8.17 -1.59 19.65
CA PRO A 947 -7.25 -2.71 19.60
C PRO A 947 -6.06 -2.39 20.51
N MET A 948 -6.00 -3.00 21.70
CA MET A 948 -4.80 -2.92 22.53
C MET A 948 -3.66 -3.65 21.82
N LYS A 949 -2.74 -2.90 21.21
CA LYS A 949 -1.46 -3.46 20.76
C LYS A 949 -0.73 -4.00 22.00
N THR A 950 -0.44 -5.30 21.98
CA THR A 950 0.10 -6.07 23.10
C THR A 950 1.37 -5.43 23.69
N GLN A 951 1.48 -5.46 25.02
CA GLN A 951 2.76 -5.30 25.72
C GLN A 951 3.77 -6.30 25.13
N LEU A 952 4.83 -5.77 24.52
CA LEU A 952 6.01 -6.56 24.17
C LEU A 952 6.74 -6.89 25.49
N ASP A 953 6.78 -8.19 25.82
CA ASP A 953 7.79 -8.93 26.60
C ASP A 953 8.77 -8.16 27.53
N GLY A 954 8.27 -7.17 28.28
CA GLY A 954 9.04 -6.36 29.22
C GLY A 954 9.75 -5.14 28.62
N THR A 955 9.50 -4.76 27.36
CA THR A 955 10.15 -3.63 26.66
C THR A 955 9.27 -2.39 26.48
N GLY A 956 8.04 -2.39 27.00
CA GLY A 956 7.14 -1.23 26.97
C GLY A 956 6.09 -1.31 25.85
N ARG A 957 5.18 -0.33 25.82
CA ARG A 957 4.11 -0.19 24.82
C ARG A 957 4.54 0.82 23.76
N GLU A 958 4.36 0.50 22.48
CA GLU A 958 4.50 1.48 21.40
C GLU A 958 3.32 2.45 21.42
N TRP A 959 3.61 3.74 21.28
CA TRP A 959 2.59 4.80 21.28
C TRP A 959 2.60 5.51 19.93
N PHE A 960 1.41 5.80 19.42
CA PHE A 960 1.21 6.51 18.17
C PHE A 960 0.35 7.75 18.39
N PHE A 961 0.71 8.84 17.70
CA PHE A 961 -0.11 10.03 17.59
C PHE A 961 0.18 10.78 16.29
N GLY A 962 -0.76 10.75 15.36
CA GLY A 962 -0.63 11.34 14.05
C GLY A 962 -1.96 11.43 13.32
N TRP A 963 -1.92 11.75 12.03
CA TRP A 963 -3.13 11.86 11.21
C TRP A 963 -3.87 10.53 11.04
N ASP A 964 -3.20 9.39 11.21
CA ASP A 964 -3.77 8.03 11.10
C ASP A 964 -4.17 7.43 12.46
N ASN A 965 -3.49 7.79 13.55
CA ASN A 965 -3.72 7.15 14.86
C ASN A 965 -3.78 8.20 15.97
N LYS A 966 -4.85 8.19 16.77
CA LYS A 966 -5.13 9.19 17.81
C LYS A 966 -4.97 8.66 19.23
N GLU A 967 -4.44 7.46 19.41
CA GLU A 967 -4.42 6.72 20.67
C GLU A 967 -3.88 7.55 21.86
N ALA A 968 -2.65 8.07 21.77
CA ALA A 968 -2.07 8.83 22.88
C ALA A 968 -2.86 10.13 23.17
N GLY A 969 -3.36 10.77 22.13
CA GLY A 969 -4.16 11.99 22.23
C GLY A 969 -5.51 11.77 22.90
N ILE A 970 -6.18 10.64 22.62
CA ILE A 970 -7.47 10.28 23.23
C ILE A 970 -7.37 10.22 24.75
N TYR A 971 -6.38 9.50 25.29
CA TYR A 971 -6.26 9.34 26.74
C TYR A 971 -5.97 10.67 27.45
N ILE A 972 -5.09 11.49 26.89
CA ILE A 972 -4.78 12.82 27.44
C ILE A 972 -6.01 13.73 27.35
N LEU A 973 -6.71 13.74 26.22
CA LEU A 973 -7.93 14.53 26.05
C LEU A 973 -9.02 14.11 27.05
N LEU A 974 -9.24 12.82 27.27
CA LEU A 974 -10.25 12.35 28.21
C LEU A 974 -9.93 12.75 29.66
N LEU A 975 -8.65 12.72 30.06
CA LEU A 975 -8.23 13.18 31.39
C LEU A 975 -8.53 14.65 31.65
N THR A 976 -8.41 15.50 30.64
CA THR A 976 -8.76 16.93 30.77
C THR A 976 -10.26 17.16 31.01
N GLN A 977 -11.11 16.18 30.68
CA GLN A 977 -12.57 16.28 30.85
C GLN A 977 -13.03 15.62 32.15
N LYS A 978 -12.47 14.46 32.48
CA LYS A 978 -12.81 13.70 33.68
C LYS A 978 -11.60 12.92 34.13
N ASN A 979 -11.21 13.12 35.38
CA ASN A 979 -10.15 12.33 35.99
C ASN A 979 -10.66 10.90 36.22
N ASP A 980 -10.01 9.92 35.60
CA ASP A 980 -10.33 8.50 35.71
C ASP A 980 -9.04 7.69 35.81
N SER A 981 -9.02 6.74 36.75
CA SER A 981 -7.80 6.00 37.11
C SER A 981 -7.18 5.23 35.95
N GLU A 982 -7.98 4.74 35.01
CA GLU A 982 -7.45 3.98 33.88
C GLU A 982 -6.79 4.89 32.84
N ASN A 983 -7.45 5.99 32.49
CA ASN A 983 -6.86 6.99 31.61
C ASN A 983 -5.60 7.62 32.23
N SER A 984 -5.59 7.85 33.55
CA SER A 984 -4.43 8.40 34.27
C SER A 984 -3.23 7.47 34.14
N ARG A 985 -3.45 6.16 34.33
CA ARG A 985 -2.41 5.15 34.15
C ARG A 985 -1.85 5.15 32.72
N LEU A 986 -2.72 5.23 31.73
CA LEU A 986 -2.31 5.20 30.31
C LEU A 986 -1.56 6.46 29.87
N ALA A 987 -1.99 7.65 30.32
CA ALA A 987 -1.27 8.89 30.08
C ALA A 987 0.08 8.93 30.83
N GLU A 988 0.15 8.36 32.04
CA GLU A 988 1.39 8.17 32.77
C GLU A 988 2.35 7.22 32.04
N GLU A 989 1.88 6.06 31.57
CA GLU A 989 2.67 5.13 30.76
C GLU A 989 3.23 5.78 29.49
N PHE A 990 2.40 6.55 28.77
CA PHE A 990 2.84 7.34 27.61
C PHE A 990 3.88 8.40 27.99
N ALA A 991 3.63 9.20 29.02
CA ALA A 991 4.55 10.27 29.39
C ALA A 991 5.89 9.71 29.88
N CYS A 992 5.87 8.62 30.65
CA CYS A 992 7.08 7.93 31.10
C CYS A 992 7.86 7.35 29.92
N SER A 993 7.18 6.82 28.90
CA SER A 993 7.87 6.20 27.76
C SER A 993 8.61 7.16 26.85
N LEU A 994 8.36 8.47 26.99
CA LEU A 994 9.06 9.53 26.28
C LEU A 994 10.23 10.14 27.08
N LEU A 995 10.39 9.80 28.36
CA LEU A 995 11.47 10.33 29.17
C LEU A 995 12.81 9.69 28.79
N PRO A 996 13.87 10.49 28.48
CA PRO A 996 15.18 9.95 28.11
C PRO A 996 15.79 8.97 29.13
N GLN A 997 15.48 9.18 30.41
CA GLN A 997 15.96 8.40 31.54
C GLN A 997 15.10 7.18 31.89
N SER A 998 13.94 6.98 31.25
CA SER A 998 13.09 5.83 31.56
C SER A 998 13.67 4.53 30.99
N HIS A 999 13.42 3.43 31.69
CA HIS A 999 13.77 2.08 31.25
C HIS A 999 12.83 1.53 30.19
N PHE A 1000 11.58 2.02 30.14
CA PHE A 1000 10.61 1.66 29.12
C PHE A 1000 10.52 2.82 28.13
N LYS A 1001 10.94 2.61 26.89
CA LYS A 1001 10.98 3.69 25.88
C LYS A 1001 10.09 3.33 24.70
N SER A 1002 9.25 4.29 24.30
CA SER A 1002 8.48 4.20 23.06
C SER A 1002 9.15 4.95 21.91
N VAL A 1003 10.20 5.73 22.20
CA VAL A 1003 10.98 6.47 21.22
C VAL A 1003 12.47 6.32 21.52
N GLU A 1004 13.27 6.31 20.47
CA GLU A 1004 14.72 6.48 20.57
C GLU A 1004 15.07 7.98 20.55
N TYR A 1005 16.32 8.30 20.91
CA TYR A 1005 16.84 9.66 20.82
C TYR A 1005 18.09 9.69 19.96
N THR A 1006 18.17 10.63 19.02
CA THR A 1006 19.38 10.86 18.22
C THR A 1006 20.54 11.30 19.12
N PRO A 1007 21.81 11.21 18.67
CA PRO A 1007 22.95 11.75 19.42
C PRO A 1007 22.80 13.23 19.80
N GLY A 1008 22.12 14.04 18.97
CA GLY A 1008 21.79 15.43 19.23
C GLY A 1008 20.55 15.66 20.09
N GLY A 1009 19.84 14.61 20.50
CA GLY A 1009 18.72 14.68 21.45
C GLY A 1009 17.34 14.88 20.82
N LEU A 1010 17.16 14.61 19.53
CA LEU A 1010 15.85 14.59 18.86
C LEU A 1010 15.14 13.26 19.14
N MET A 1011 13.84 13.30 19.46
CA MET A 1011 13.00 12.09 19.52
C MET A 1011 12.88 11.45 18.13
N TYR A 1012 13.01 10.12 18.08
CA TYR A 1012 12.85 9.34 16.87
C TYR A 1012 11.89 8.17 17.12
N ASN A 1013 10.81 8.13 16.33
CA ASN A 1013 9.75 7.12 16.46
C ASN A 1013 9.56 6.34 15.17
N THR A 1014 9.11 7.00 14.09
CA THR A 1014 8.82 6.34 12.81
C THR A 1014 9.70 6.84 11.66
N PRO A 1015 10.07 5.95 10.70
CA PRO A 1015 10.73 6.37 9.48
C PRO A 1015 9.74 7.12 8.57
N GLY A 1016 10.14 8.28 8.03
CA GLY A 1016 9.26 9.15 7.24
C GLY A 1016 9.37 10.61 7.67
N CYS A 1017 8.23 11.24 7.95
CA CYS A 1017 8.14 12.61 8.49
C CYS A 1017 8.25 12.58 10.03
N ASN A 1018 9.47 12.42 10.57
CA ASN A 1018 9.68 12.24 12.01
C ASN A 1018 9.20 13.46 12.84
N PHE A 1019 9.24 14.68 12.29
CA PHE A 1019 8.72 15.84 13.01
C PHE A 1019 7.20 15.80 13.29
N GLN A 1020 6.43 14.93 12.64
CA GLN A 1020 5.06 14.65 13.06
C GLN A 1020 5.01 14.12 14.50
N ASP A 1021 5.78 13.08 14.77
CA ASP A 1021 5.84 12.45 16.09
C ASP A 1021 6.45 13.40 17.12
N VAL A 1022 7.53 14.09 16.77
CA VAL A 1022 8.22 15.04 17.67
C VAL A 1022 7.29 16.16 18.12
N THR A 1023 6.58 16.80 17.18
CA THR A 1023 5.70 17.93 17.49
C THR A 1023 4.41 17.48 18.17
N GLY A 1024 3.82 16.37 17.72
CA GLY A 1024 2.63 15.76 18.33
C GLY A 1024 2.88 15.32 19.78
N PHE A 1025 3.93 14.53 20.03
CA PHE A 1025 4.26 14.07 21.38
C PHE A 1025 4.68 15.21 22.30
N SER A 1026 5.47 16.17 21.83
CA SER A 1026 5.83 17.35 22.64
C SER A 1026 4.59 18.14 23.06
N PHE A 1027 3.62 18.30 22.15
CA PHE A 1027 2.36 18.97 22.45
C PHE A 1027 1.55 18.21 23.50
N LEU A 1028 1.41 16.89 23.34
CA LEU A 1028 0.72 16.03 24.30
C LEU A 1028 1.37 16.05 25.69
N LEU A 1029 2.70 15.97 25.77
CA LEU A 1029 3.45 16.10 27.02
C LEU A 1029 3.16 17.43 27.72
N LEU A 1030 3.10 18.52 26.95
CA LEU A 1030 2.84 19.85 27.48
C LEU A 1030 1.39 20.00 27.99
N VAL A 1031 0.40 19.51 27.25
CA VAL A 1031 -1.01 19.49 27.68
C VAL A 1031 -1.15 18.66 28.96
N TYR A 1032 -0.53 17.48 29.00
CA TYR A 1032 -0.58 16.62 30.19
C TYR A 1032 0.13 17.24 31.39
N ALA A 1033 1.29 17.86 31.21
CA ALA A 1033 2.00 18.57 32.27
C ALA A 1033 1.14 19.70 32.88
N ARG A 1034 0.43 20.47 32.04
CA ARG A 1034 -0.51 21.51 32.52
C ARG A 1034 -1.66 20.92 33.31
N HIS A 1035 -2.23 19.81 32.84
CA HIS A 1035 -3.25 19.10 33.60
C HIS A 1035 -2.74 18.68 34.98
N LEU A 1036 -1.55 18.06 35.05
CA LEU A 1036 -0.93 17.67 36.32
C LEU A 1036 -0.70 18.86 37.25
N ILE A 1037 -0.22 20.00 36.73
CA ILE A 1037 -0.08 21.24 37.52
C ILE A 1037 -1.43 21.69 38.08
N SER A 1038 -2.49 21.66 37.27
CA SER A 1038 -3.82 22.11 37.68
C SER A 1038 -4.42 21.27 38.81
N VAL A 1039 -4.11 19.97 38.85
CA VAL A 1039 -4.57 19.04 39.89
C VAL A 1039 -3.56 18.82 41.02
N GLY A 1040 -2.39 19.47 40.96
CA GLY A 1040 -1.31 19.31 41.94
C GLY A 1040 -0.68 17.91 41.93
N GLY A 1041 -0.67 17.23 40.78
CA GLY A 1041 -0.20 15.86 40.60
C GLY A 1041 1.26 15.73 40.12
N THR A 1042 1.80 14.53 40.30
CA THR A 1042 3.08 14.06 39.74
C THR A 1042 2.85 12.68 39.11
N ILE A 1043 3.75 12.25 38.24
CA ILE A 1043 3.70 10.89 37.67
C ILE A 1043 4.81 10.02 38.25
N THR A 1044 4.63 8.69 38.27
CA THR A 1044 5.60 7.75 38.80
C THR A 1044 6.21 6.90 37.68
N CYS A 1045 7.42 7.25 37.23
CA CYS A 1045 8.15 6.48 36.22
C CYS A 1045 9.25 5.66 36.88
N ASP A 1046 9.27 4.34 36.69
CA ASP A 1046 10.31 3.44 37.24
C ASP A 1046 10.52 3.60 38.76
N ASN A 1047 9.42 3.74 39.51
CA ASN A 1047 9.39 4.03 40.96
C ASN A 1047 9.99 5.40 41.37
N THR A 1048 10.23 6.28 40.41
CA THR A 1048 10.71 7.65 40.63
C THR A 1048 9.58 8.65 40.39
N GLN A 1049 9.39 9.60 41.31
CA GLN A 1049 8.45 10.69 41.13
C GLN A 1049 9.01 11.69 40.11
N VAL A 1050 8.28 11.90 39.03
CA VAL A 1050 8.63 12.83 37.96
C VAL A 1050 7.69 14.03 38.04
N PRO A 1051 8.22 15.25 38.26
CA PRO A 1051 7.40 16.46 38.30
C PRO A 1051 6.95 16.87 36.89
N PRO A 1052 5.83 17.62 36.75
CA PRO A 1052 5.38 18.14 35.46
C PRO A 1052 6.42 18.96 34.70
N SER A 1053 7.34 19.62 35.42
CA SER A 1053 8.44 20.38 34.82
C SER A 1053 9.36 19.52 33.95
N ALA A 1054 9.56 18.24 34.29
CA ALA A 1054 10.40 17.35 33.49
C ALA A 1054 9.77 17.05 32.12
N LEU A 1055 8.44 16.92 32.04
CA LEU A 1055 7.73 16.76 30.77
C LEU A 1055 7.82 18.03 29.91
N ILE A 1056 7.69 19.19 30.56
CA ILE A 1056 7.88 20.50 29.91
C ILE A 1056 9.30 20.65 29.38
N ASP A 1057 10.31 20.17 30.11
CA ASP A 1057 11.72 20.24 29.71
C ASP A 1057 12.02 19.37 28.50
N VAL A 1058 11.40 18.18 28.39
CA VAL A 1058 11.46 17.34 27.18
C VAL A 1058 10.82 18.09 26.00
N ALA A 1059 9.58 18.58 26.13
CA ALA A 1059 8.95 19.34 25.04
C ALA A 1059 9.78 20.57 24.63
N ARG A 1060 10.40 21.27 25.60
CA ARG A 1060 11.27 22.42 25.33
C ARG A 1060 12.54 22.02 24.58
N SER A 1061 13.17 20.90 24.92
CA SER A 1061 14.38 20.44 24.24
C SER A 1061 14.12 20.14 22.76
N GLN A 1062 12.95 19.56 22.45
CA GLN A 1062 12.55 19.30 21.06
C GLN A 1062 12.30 20.58 20.27
N MET A 1063 11.68 21.60 20.89
CA MET A 1063 11.51 22.91 20.24
C MET A 1063 12.84 23.63 20.01
N LYS A 1064 13.77 23.53 20.96
CA LYS A 1064 15.13 24.07 20.79
C LYS A 1064 15.86 23.36 19.64
N TYR A 1065 15.79 22.02 19.60
CA TYR A 1065 16.36 21.23 18.52
C TYR A 1065 15.81 21.65 17.16
N LEU A 1066 14.48 21.72 17.01
CA LEU A 1066 13.81 22.15 15.78
C LEU A 1066 14.24 23.56 15.35
N LEU A 1067 14.42 24.48 16.30
CA LEU A 1067 14.75 25.88 16.03
C LEU A 1067 16.25 26.17 15.91
N GLY A 1068 17.13 25.18 16.04
CA GLY A 1068 18.55 25.29 15.68
C GLY A 1068 19.54 24.76 16.71
N ASP A 1069 19.11 24.38 17.91
CA ASP A 1069 19.97 23.77 18.93
C ASP A 1069 20.17 22.27 18.66
N ASN A 1070 20.82 21.97 17.55
CA ASN A 1070 21.13 20.63 17.08
C ASN A 1070 22.56 20.58 16.52
N PRO A 1071 23.11 19.38 16.26
CA PRO A 1071 24.48 19.23 15.76
C PRO A 1071 24.77 19.98 14.45
N ASN A 1072 23.74 20.21 13.61
CA ASN A 1072 23.87 20.93 12.34
C ASN A 1072 23.82 22.47 12.50
N LYS A 1073 23.52 22.97 13.70
CA LYS A 1073 23.29 24.40 14.03
C LYS A 1073 22.37 25.06 13.00
N MET A 1074 21.26 24.38 12.70
CA MET A 1074 20.34 24.69 11.62
C MET A 1074 18.91 24.60 12.12
N SER A 1075 18.11 25.65 11.94
CA SER A 1075 16.67 25.54 12.15
C SER A 1075 16.06 24.66 11.07
N TYR A 1076 15.12 23.80 11.43
CA TYR A 1076 14.29 23.06 10.47
C TYR A 1076 13.00 23.80 10.09
N MET A 1077 12.85 25.05 10.55
CA MET A 1077 11.78 25.97 10.14
C MET A 1077 12.31 26.95 9.09
N VAL A 1078 11.69 26.96 7.92
CA VAL A 1078 12.07 27.82 6.80
C VAL A 1078 11.94 29.30 7.19
N GLY A 1079 13.00 30.07 6.98
CA GLY A 1079 13.03 31.51 7.29
C GLY A 1079 13.22 31.84 8.78
N TYR A 1080 13.55 30.87 9.63
CA TYR A 1080 13.88 31.08 11.04
C TYR A 1080 15.39 30.85 11.30
N GLY A 1081 15.99 31.72 12.12
CA GLY A 1081 17.42 31.66 12.42
C GLY A 1081 18.33 32.02 11.22
N ALA A 1082 19.64 31.85 11.41
CA ALA A 1082 20.66 32.19 10.40
C ALA A 1082 20.84 31.11 9.33
N LYS A 1083 20.51 29.86 9.63
CA LYS A 1083 20.65 28.69 8.77
C LYS A 1083 19.37 27.85 8.84
N PHE A 1084 18.73 27.61 7.70
CA PHE A 1084 17.48 26.88 7.57
C PHE A 1084 17.37 26.21 6.17
N PRO A 1085 16.49 25.22 5.96
CA PRO A 1085 16.30 24.54 4.68
C PRO A 1085 15.97 25.49 3.54
N GLN A 1086 16.70 25.37 2.44
CA GLN A 1086 16.53 26.21 1.25
C GLN A 1086 15.97 25.45 0.06
N MET A 1087 16.01 24.11 0.07
CA MET A 1087 15.61 23.24 -1.04
C MET A 1087 14.50 22.28 -0.61
N ILE A 1088 13.39 22.84 -0.10
CA ILE A 1088 12.24 22.06 0.36
C ILE A 1088 11.43 21.47 -0.81
N HIS A 1089 10.89 20.27 -0.62
CA HIS A 1089 9.99 19.61 -1.57
C HIS A 1089 8.62 20.28 -1.56
N HIS A 1090 8.49 21.43 -2.26
CA HIS A 1090 7.24 22.20 -2.30
C HIS A 1090 7.11 22.98 -3.63
N ARG A 1091 6.06 22.70 -4.42
CA ARG A 1091 5.87 23.25 -5.78
C ARG A 1091 5.82 24.77 -5.80
N GLY A 1092 4.90 25.37 -5.06
CA GLY A 1092 4.74 26.84 -5.02
C GLY A 1092 5.96 27.58 -4.47
N SER A 1093 6.81 26.90 -3.70
CA SER A 1093 8.05 27.48 -3.15
C SER A 1093 9.18 27.39 -4.18
N THR A 1094 9.25 26.27 -4.90
CA THR A 1094 10.28 25.98 -5.91
C THR A 1094 10.13 26.84 -7.16
N LEU A 1095 8.89 27.03 -7.62
CA LEU A 1095 8.58 27.69 -8.90
C LEU A 1095 8.50 29.21 -8.78
N PRO A 1096 8.87 29.99 -9.83
CA PRO A 1096 8.77 31.44 -9.80
C PRO A 1096 7.31 31.88 -9.63
N SER A 1097 7.06 32.90 -8.81
CA SER A 1097 5.69 33.40 -8.60
C SER A 1097 5.08 33.98 -9.88
N MET A 1098 3.75 34.18 -9.90
CA MET A 1098 3.07 34.86 -11.01
C MET A 1098 3.57 36.31 -11.22
N ASP A 1099 4.11 36.96 -10.18
CA ASP A 1099 4.66 38.31 -10.31
C ASP A 1099 6.03 38.30 -11.02
N GLU A 1100 6.82 37.24 -10.83
CA GLU A 1100 8.13 37.07 -11.47
C GLU A 1100 8.01 36.45 -12.88
N HIS A 1101 7.07 35.52 -13.07
CA HIS A 1101 6.84 34.83 -14.33
C HIS A 1101 5.33 34.79 -14.66
N PRO A 1102 4.76 35.86 -15.24
CA PRO A 1102 3.32 35.97 -15.47
C PRO A 1102 2.75 34.99 -16.51
N GLN A 1103 3.60 34.42 -17.36
CA GLN A 1103 3.18 33.43 -18.35
C GLN A 1103 2.86 32.11 -17.64
N ARG A 1104 1.82 31.42 -18.13
CA ARG A 1104 1.42 30.10 -17.63
C ARG A 1104 2.58 29.10 -17.70
N MET A 1105 2.74 28.30 -16.65
CA MET A 1105 3.65 27.15 -16.61
C MET A 1105 2.82 25.86 -16.66
N TYR A 1106 3.06 25.02 -17.65
CA TYR A 1106 2.41 23.71 -17.77
C TYR A 1106 3.11 22.65 -16.91
N CYS A 1107 2.46 21.51 -16.70
CA CYS A 1107 2.92 20.36 -15.90
C CYS A 1107 4.44 20.05 -15.94
N ARG A 1108 5.09 20.11 -17.11
CA ARG A 1108 6.52 19.77 -17.29
C ARG A 1108 7.47 20.98 -17.24
N ASP A 1109 6.95 22.20 -17.30
CA ASP A 1109 7.76 23.43 -17.32
C ASP A 1109 8.48 23.68 -15.99
N GLY A 1110 8.03 23.06 -14.90
CA GLY A 1110 8.67 23.17 -13.59
C GLY A 1110 9.82 22.20 -13.35
N GLU A 1111 10.05 21.18 -14.19
CA GLU A 1111 11.13 20.22 -14.01
C GLU A 1111 12.52 20.86 -13.91
N PRO A 1112 12.89 21.88 -14.71
CA PRO A 1112 14.18 22.56 -14.55
C PRO A 1112 14.36 23.24 -13.19
N TYR A 1113 13.26 23.69 -12.57
CA TYR A 1113 13.26 24.32 -11.24
C TYR A 1113 13.31 23.29 -10.12
N PHE A 1114 12.68 22.13 -10.32
CA PHE A 1114 12.84 21.01 -9.39
C PHE A 1114 14.28 20.49 -9.39
N ASN A 1115 14.86 20.32 -10.57
CA ASN A 1115 16.17 19.68 -10.77
C ASN A 1115 17.38 20.56 -10.44
N THR A 1116 17.20 21.86 -10.21
CA THR A 1116 18.33 22.75 -9.89
C THR A 1116 18.81 22.55 -8.45
N THR A 1117 20.10 22.76 -8.20
CA THR A 1117 20.68 22.83 -6.84
C THR A 1117 20.58 24.23 -6.23
N ALA A 1118 19.96 25.19 -6.91
CA ALA A 1118 19.70 26.52 -6.36
C ALA A 1118 18.60 26.45 -5.29
N PRO A 1119 18.57 27.39 -4.32
CA PRO A 1119 17.46 27.56 -3.38
C PRO A 1119 16.10 27.71 -4.06
N ASN A 1120 15.02 27.38 -3.35
CA ASN A 1120 13.65 27.64 -3.75
C ASN A 1120 13.45 29.15 -4.02
N ARG A 1121 12.67 29.48 -5.06
CA ARG A 1121 12.44 30.86 -5.52
C ARG A 1121 11.65 31.68 -4.50
N ASN A 1122 10.57 31.09 -3.98
CA ASN A 1122 9.73 31.71 -2.98
C ASN A 1122 10.01 31.08 -1.62
N LEU A 1123 10.35 31.90 -0.63
CA LEU A 1123 10.54 31.43 0.73
C LEU A 1123 9.17 31.12 1.37
N LEU A 1124 8.90 29.84 1.63
CA LEU A 1124 7.72 29.40 2.37
C LEU A 1124 7.97 29.57 3.88
N VAL A 1125 7.96 30.82 4.32
CA VAL A 1125 8.31 31.19 5.69
C VAL A 1125 7.42 30.45 6.70
N GLY A 1126 8.06 29.84 7.70
CA GLY A 1126 7.39 29.12 8.78
C GLY A 1126 7.10 27.65 8.51
N ALA A 1127 7.35 27.15 7.30
CA ALA A 1127 7.24 25.73 7.00
C ALA A 1127 8.25 24.94 7.83
N VAL A 1128 7.77 23.93 8.56
CA VAL A 1128 8.62 22.94 9.21
C VAL A 1128 8.66 21.70 8.31
N VAL A 1129 9.87 21.32 7.91
CA VAL A 1129 10.11 20.15 7.07
C VAL A 1129 9.99 18.84 7.87
N GLY A 1130 10.03 17.68 7.23
CA GLY A 1130 10.01 16.37 7.90
C GLY A 1130 11.18 16.08 8.86
N GLY A 1131 12.36 16.66 8.61
CA GLY A 1131 13.54 16.59 9.47
C GLY A 1131 14.36 15.31 9.38
N PRO A 1132 15.37 15.13 10.26
CA PRO A 1132 16.10 13.86 10.37
C PRO A 1132 15.16 12.69 10.70
N ASN A 1133 15.32 11.58 9.99
CA ASN A 1133 14.35 10.48 10.01
C ASN A 1133 14.96 9.07 9.96
N ASP A 1134 16.24 8.94 10.30
CA ASP A 1134 17.00 7.68 10.29
C ASP A 1134 17.54 7.30 11.68
N GLY A 1135 17.04 7.93 12.75
CA GLY A 1135 17.56 7.78 14.11
C GLY A 1135 18.89 8.49 14.36
N THR A 1136 19.40 9.25 13.38
CA THR A 1136 20.59 10.09 13.51
C THR A 1136 20.23 11.58 13.36
N ASP A 1137 21.20 12.47 13.51
CA ASP A 1137 21.03 13.91 13.27
C ASP A 1137 21.28 14.30 11.80
N ASN A 1138 21.34 13.33 10.88
CA ASN A 1138 21.60 13.57 9.47
C ASN A 1138 20.38 14.20 8.80
N PHE A 1139 20.61 15.34 8.14
CA PHE A 1139 19.61 16.03 7.34
C PHE A 1139 20.21 16.44 5.99
N LEU A 1140 19.54 16.06 4.91
CA LEU A 1140 19.90 16.46 3.56
C LEU A 1140 18.89 17.48 3.02
N ASP A 1141 19.32 18.75 2.92
CA ASP A 1141 18.53 19.82 2.31
C ASP A 1141 18.44 19.60 0.79
N SER A 1142 17.48 18.78 0.36
CA SER A 1142 17.28 18.39 -1.04
C SER A 1142 15.81 18.14 -1.34
N ARG A 1143 15.32 18.67 -2.48
CA ARG A 1143 13.97 18.42 -2.98
C ARG A 1143 13.70 16.97 -3.34
N TYR A 1144 14.75 16.16 -3.52
CA TYR A 1144 14.63 14.74 -3.86
C TYR A 1144 14.36 13.85 -2.65
N VAL A 1145 14.39 14.39 -1.43
CA VAL A 1145 14.19 13.62 -0.18
C VAL A 1145 12.95 14.14 0.55
N PRO A 1146 11.74 13.93 -0.01
CA PRO A 1146 10.50 14.49 0.56
C PRO A 1146 10.29 14.08 2.02
N ASN A 1147 10.66 12.85 2.41
CA ASN A 1147 10.55 12.40 3.81
C ASN A 1147 11.26 13.32 4.80
N GLN A 1148 12.33 14.02 4.40
CA GLN A 1148 13.04 14.98 5.25
C GLN A 1148 12.66 16.43 4.94
N THR A 1149 12.41 16.77 3.67
CA THR A 1149 12.34 18.17 3.22
C THR A 1149 10.95 18.66 2.83
N GLU A 1150 9.95 17.77 2.81
CA GLU A 1150 8.56 18.15 2.56
C GLU A 1150 7.91 18.69 3.85
N PRO A 1151 7.35 19.91 3.82
CA PRO A 1151 6.52 20.39 4.92
C PRO A 1151 5.08 19.90 4.75
N THR A 1152 4.41 19.62 5.86
CA THR A 1152 2.99 19.22 5.88
C THR A 1152 2.20 20.08 6.85
N THR A 1153 0.91 20.25 6.56
CA THR A 1153 0.01 21.12 7.36
C THR A 1153 -0.10 20.69 8.83
N TYR A 1154 -0.09 19.39 9.10
CA TYR A 1154 -0.30 18.83 10.42
C TYR A 1154 0.93 18.89 11.35
N VAL A 1155 2.15 19.03 10.82
CA VAL A 1155 3.37 19.23 11.65
C VAL A 1155 3.36 20.62 12.30
N ASN A 1156 2.86 21.62 11.58
CA ASN A 1156 2.75 22.99 12.08
C ASN A 1156 1.61 23.19 13.10
N ALA A 1157 0.58 22.34 13.08
CA ALA A 1157 -0.62 22.53 13.90
C ALA A 1157 -0.36 22.46 15.41
N PRO A 1158 0.32 21.44 15.96
CA PRO A 1158 0.67 21.39 17.38
C PRO A 1158 1.76 22.41 17.76
N LEU A 1159 2.57 22.85 16.81
CA LEU A 1159 3.61 23.86 17.04
C LEU A 1159 3.03 25.21 17.44
N VAL A 1160 1.86 25.58 16.96
CA VAL A 1160 1.18 26.83 17.36
C VAL A 1160 1.02 26.89 18.88
N GLY A 1161 0.53 25.81 19.51
CA GLY A 1161 0.38 25.73 20.97
C GLY A 1161 1.72 25.68 21.72
N LEU A 1162 2.66 24.86 21.23
CA LEU A 1162 4.00 24.74 21.81
C LEU A 1162 4.75 26.07 21.84
N LEU A 1163 4.79 26.76 20.70
CA LEU A 1163 5.48 28.05 20.55
C LEU A 1163 4.78 29.15 21.34
N ALA A 1164 3.45 29.17 21.40
CA ALA A 1164 2.71 30.10 22.26
C ALA A 1164 3.10 29.92 23.74
N TYR A 1165 3.11 28.67 24.22
CA TYR A 1165 3.48 28.37 25.60
C TYR A 1165 4.90 28.81 25.94
N PHE A 1166 5.89 28.44 25.11
CA PHE A 1166 7.29 28.81 25.34
C PHE A 1166 7.59 30.28 25.07
N ASN A 1167 6.80 30.98 24.26
CA ASN A 1167 6.91 32.43 24.12
C ASN A 1167 6.57 33.15 25.43
N LYS A 1168 5.52 32.72 26.14
CA LYS A 1168 5.09 33.38 27.38
C LYS A 1168 5.82 32.87 28.64
N ASN A 1169 6.32 31.64 28.62
CA ASN A 1169 6.90 30.95 29.79
C ASN A 1169 8.37 30.51 29.60
N GLY A 1170 9.02 30.90 28.50
CA GLY A 1170 10.37 30.47 28.11
C GLY A 1170 11.49 31.46 28.36
#